data_AF-A0A9Q8WMA6-F1
#
_entry.id   AF-A0A9Q8WMA6-F1
#
_cell.length_a   1.000
_cell.length_b   1.000
_cell.length_c   1.000
_cell.angle_alpha   90.00
_cell.angle_beta   90.00
_cell.angle_gamma   90.00
#
_symmetry.space_group_name_H-M   'P 1'
#
loop_
_entity.id
_entity.type
_entity.pdbx_description
1 polymer ?
#
loop_
_entity_poly.entity_id
_entity_poly.type
_entity_poly.pdbx_seq_one_letter_code
_entity_poly.pdbx_strand_id
1 'polypeptide(L)'
;MATWTPKVMSPDKLSAKEFKHLLSEYEPLIESISSTKGAKPGQKTLKELDHFRFVEAPTQFSEYEPKRVMDHDDVKLLVEWKLRHGTFRPTLMKFVSSNDSSTVAKTIEDAIASYQSTSDLSAALGILTKLKGIGPATASLLLAVHFSEKVMFFSDEGYYWMCNNNQKTSLKYNMKEYESLNIQVEKLTKRLNVSALDVEKVAYVIFHQEGVDPKLALKRSLSKAAKTAAPQTKAAAPEKRKKSPEDVVEDKMPVRRSKRGKAAVRMVNIGPVRNTAAGNDNPDDMPEGVVNVASCNPYHAATFHLSVNSPIGLRCQRLGVSPTVEPRRPDLFPAPRDPDPGTLSAAGPDAIALGTCSNSSISRTNTTRSFCKYHPVRCSYSRCNMEDDMFQNEYGQGDDTSPLPDLDFSSISDDLLSQFLSPFDTPSLLWSQSFPIALDNHPRGFMRADEIFTENGGPIPLPPRFAQIKRSLVAGKEHAIVQSWERLLVALRAEIAVIGVRKSDIIPTIDFSELQNHARVSEFTAKLRRRGGAIIRNVVPASEAHAWREETETYLSENPHTKGWPTRDPHLFGIYWSPSQIKGRAHPNVLAAQRFLMRLWRSRDPSAPVVADLPVAYADRLRIRTPGDEAWHLNAHVDGGSVERWESDGYGNAGTYQRIWDGKWEDYDPWDSSTRLRVTSDLYNGAGSCSMFRMFQGWLSMSDINPADGTLLLCPMLQLATAYFLLRPFFSPRNPSPTSPNFLARENWALDFAQTSIIQGAVPSYTQELNSALHPHLQLDKSLVRIPPVRPGDYVVWHPDMVYGVDRVPTSSAPATIMYIPACPLTQTNALYLARQRKAFLLGQPSPDFGGGKGETTHTGRPGTQEVSDAGGEDGLRAMGLLPWEDQESRSPTEKALVGMANAILFPESYDMV
;
A
#
# COMPACT_ATOMS: atom_id res chain seq x y z
N MET A 1 19.88 29.85 -40.32
CA MET A 1 19.97 28.39 -40.06
C MET A 1 18.68 27.97 -39.40
N ALA A 2 18.02 26.91 -39.89
CA ALA A 2 16.74 26.49 -39.33
C ALA A 2 16.93 25.94 -37.90
N THR A 3 16.07 26.38 -36.98
CA THR A 3 16.05 25.90 -35.59
C THR A 3 15.45 24.50 -35.53
N TRP A 4 16.28 23.51 -35.23
CA TRP A 4 15.84 22.12 -35.07
C TRP A 4 15.16 21.95 -33.70
N THR A 5 13.83 21.87 -33.70
CA THR A 5 13.04 21.41 -32.55
C THR A 5 12.98 19.88 -32.56
N PRO A 6 13.40 19.18 -31.50
CA PRO A 6 13.44 17.72 -31.48
C PRO A 6 12.03 17.13 -31.37
N LYS A 7 11.42 16.83 -32.52
CA LYS A 7 10.29 15.91 -32.59
C LYS A 7 10.84 14.50 -32.39
N VAL A 8 10.47 13.83 -31.29
CA VAL A 8 11.05 12.53 -30.90
C VAL A 8 11.01 11.55 -32.08
N MET A 9 12.20 11.15 -32.56
CA MET A 9 12.34 10.52 -33.87
C MET A 9 12.03 9.02 -33.80
N SER A 10 11.14 8.55 -34.67
CA SER A 10 10.84 7.12 -34.83
C SER A 10 12.06 6.38 -35.42
N PRO A 11 12.42 5.18 -34.90
CA PRO A 11 13.53 4.38 -35.41
C PRO A 11 13.47 4.12 -36.92
N ASP A 12 12.27 3.93 -37.48
CA ASP A 12 12.08 3.63 -38.92
C ASP A 12 12.41 4.82 -39.82
N LYS A 13 12.25 6.04 -39.32
CA LYS A 13 12.41 7.29 -40.08
C LYS A 13 13.79 7.94 -39.90
N LEU A 14 14.59 7.45 -38.95
CA LEU A 14 15.90 8.00 -38.66
C LEU A 14 16.91 7.68 -39.78
N SER A 15 17.60 8.69 -40.29
CA SER A 15 18.71 8.50 -41.26
C SER A 15 20.04 8.20 -40.55
N ALA A 16 20.99 7.60 -41.27
CA ALA A 16 22.33 7.33 -40.74
C ALA A 16 23.08 8.62 -40.30
N LYS A 17 22.79 9.76 -40.93
CA LYS A 17 23.38 11.05 -40.56
C LYS A 17 22.84 11.57 -39.22
N GLU A 18 21.53 11.44 -38.99
CA GLU A 18 20.89 11.84 -37.74
C GLU A 18 21.25 10.89 -36.60
N PHE A 19 21.29 9.57 -36.86
CA PHE A 19 21.79 8.58 -35.90
C PHE A 19 23.22 8.91 -35.44
N LYS A 20 24.13 9.21 -36.38
CA LYS A 20 25.51 9.58 -36.06
C LYS A 20 25.60 10.89 -35.26
N HIS A 21 24.68 11.84 -35.48
CA HIS A 21 24.61 13.05 -34.67
C HIS A 21 24.14 12.74 -33.23
N LEU A 22 23.04 12.00 -33.05
CA LEU A 22 22.55 11.60 -31.73
C LEU A 22 23.61 10.81 -30.94
N LEU A 23 24.32 9.90 -31.60
CA LEU A 23 25.42 9.14 -31.01
C LEU A 23 26.56 10.05 -30.49
N SER A 24 26.87 11.13 -31.21
CA SER A 24 27.91 12.10 -30.79
C SER A 24 27.53 12.95 -29.57
N GLU A 25 26.24 13.03 -29.23
CA GLU A 25 25.75 13.75 -28.03
C GLU A 25 25.78 12.88 -26.76
N TYR A 26 26.08 11.58 -26.84
CA TYR A 26 26.11 10.66 -25.70
C TYR A 26 27.17 11.04 -24.65
N GLU A 27 28.42 11.20 -25.06
CA GLU A 27 29.54 11.49 -24.15
C GLU A 27 29.36 12.84 -23.41
N PRO A 28 28.99 13.96 -24.08
CA PRO A 28 28.65 15.21 -23.38
C PRO A 28 27.47 15.08 -22.40
N LEU A 29 26.50 14.23 -22.71
CA LEU A 29 25.32 14.01 -21.88
C LEU A 29 25.66 13.20 -20.62
N ILE A 30 26.42 12.11 -20.74
CA ILE A 30 26.91 11.33 -19.59
C ILE A 30 27.78 12.19 -18.67
N GLU A 31 28.65 13.05 -19.22
CA GLU A 31 29.44 14.00 -18.41
C GLU A 31 28.55 15.00 -17.65
N SER A 32 27.51 15.54 -18.28
CA SER A 32 26.53 16.43 -17.66
C SER A 32 25.71 15.74 -16.56
N ILE A 33 25.25 14.51 -16.79
CA ILE A 33 24.48 13.74 -15.81
C ILE A 33 25.39 13.28 -14.66
N SER A 34 26.62 12.85 -14.93
CA SER A 34 27.58 12.39 -13.91
C SER A 34 28.00 13.51 -12.97
N SER A 35 28.26 14.71 -13.49
CA SER A 35 28.59 15.89 -12.69
C SER A 35 27.40 16.36 -11.83
N THR A 36 26.17 16.19 -12.31
CA THR A 36 24.94 16.54 -11.56
C THR A 36 24.58 15.50 -10.49
N LYS A 37 24.69 14.19 -10.79
CA LYS A 37 24.37 13.10 -9.85
C LYS A 37 25.42 12.94 -8.73
N GLY A 38 26.68 13.26 -9.01
CA GLY A 38 27.79 13.16 -8.06
C GLY A 38 28.14 11.72 -7.63
N ALA A 39 29.17 11.63 -6.79
CA ALA A 39 29.62 10.38 -6.16
C ALA A 39 29.99 10.60 -4.69
N LYS A 40 29.81 9.56 -3.88
CA LYS A 40 30.28 9.56 -2.48
C LYS A 40 31.79 9.27 -2.45
N PRO A 41 32.52 9.69 -1.40
CA PRO A 41 33.91 9.29 -1.23
C PRO A 41 34.07 7.77 -1.31
N GLY A 42 34.99 7.29 -2.17
CA GLY A 42 35.23 5.87 -2.41
C GLY A 42 34.27 5.18 -3.39
N GLN A 43 33.29 5.89 -3.98
CA GLN A 43 32.40 5.34 -5.00
C GLN A 43 32.75 5.91 -6.39
N LYS A 44 32.68 5.07 -7.43
CA LYS A 44 32.84 5.53 -8.83
C LYS A 44 31.70 6.48 -9.24
N THR A 45 32.04 7.48 -10.03
CA THR A 45 31.10 8.37 -10.72
C THR A 45 30.35 7.62 -11.83
N LEU A 46 29.25 8.19 -12.33
CA LEU A 46 28.56 7.60 -13.48
C LEU A 46 29.49 7.54 -14.70
N LYS A 47 30.28 8.58 -14.96
CA LYS A 47 31.25 8.62 -16.08
C LYS A 47 32.29 7.50 -16.00
N GLU A 48 32.83 7.21 -14.81
CA GLU A 48 33.80 6.11 -14.62
C GLU A 48 33.16 4.73 -14.80
N LEU A 49 31.91 4.55 -14.35
CA LEU A 49 31.15 3.31 -14.55
C LEU A 49 30.74 3.13 -16.02
N ASP A 50 30.45 4.22 -16.72
CA ASP A 50 30.06 4.21 -18.14
C ASP A 50 31.25 3.91 -19.05
N HIS A 51 32.41 4.50 -18.75
CA HIS A 51 33.69 4.13 -19.35
C HIS A 51 34.01 2.64 -19.10
N PHE A 52 33.76 2.13 -17.90
CA PHE A 52 33.91 0.69 -17.64
C PHE A 52 32.96 -0.14 -18.53
N ARG A 53 31.66 0.17 -18.56
CA ARG A 53 30.64 -0.57 -19.32
C ARG A 53 30.91 -0.61 -20.84
N PHE A 54 31.34 0.51 -21.44
CA PHE A 54 31.43 0.64 -22.91
C PHE A 54 32.86 0.61 -23.46
N VAL A 55 33.89 0.72 -22.62
CA VAL A 55 35.30 0.72 -23.07
C VAL A 55 36.10 -0.38 -22.39
N GLU A 56 36.20 -0.38 -21.06
CA GLU A 56 37.08 -1.32 -20.35
C GLU A 56 36.55 -2.77 -20.35
N ALA A 57 35.25 -2.97 -20.17
CA ALA A 57 34.65 -4.29 -20.11
C ALA A 57 34.62 -4.98 -21.50
N PRO A 58 34.18 -4.35 -22.61
CA PRO A 58 34.27 -4.97 -23.93
C PRO A 58 35.72 -5.29 -24.33
N THR A 59 36.69 -4.44 -23.99
CA THR A 59 38.12 -4.70 -24.28
C THR A 59 38.78 -5.73 -23.35
N GLN A 60 38.08 -6.22 -22.33
CA GLN A 60 38.49 -7.34 -21.47
C GLN A 60 37.76 -8.65 -21.80
N PHE A 61 36.51 -8.57 -22.26
CA PHE A 61 35.58 -9.72 -22.30
C PHE A 61 34.96 -10.02 -23.67
N SER A 62 35.26 -9.25 -24.72
CA SER A 62 34.73 -9.44 -26.09
C SER A 62 34.82 -10.89 -26.58
N GLU A 63 33.80 -11.35 -27.31
CA GLU A 63 33.76 -12.68 -27.94
C GLU A 63 34.97 -12.99 -28.85
N TYR A 64 35.62 -11.95 -29.38
CA TYR A 64 36.72 -12.08 -30.35
C TYR A 64 38.11 -12.13 -29.72
N GLU A 65 38.30 -11.47 -28.56
CA GLU A 65 39.61 -11.35 -27.89
C GLU A 65 39.44 -11.22 -26.36
N PRO A 66 38.95 -12.25 -25.65
CA PRO A 66 38.77 -12.20 -24.21
C PRO A 66 40.13 -12.30 -23.49
N LYS A 67 40.46 -11.31 -22.67
CA LYS A 67 41.71 -11.24 -21.89
C LYS A 67 41.64 -11.99 -20.58
N ARG A 68 40.43 -12.12 -20.02
CA ARG A 68 40.10 -12.93 -18.84
C ARG A 68 38.59 -13.21 -18.83
N VAL A 69 38.15 -14.12 -17.95
CA VAL A 69 36.72 -14.36 -17.69
C VAL A 69 36.16 -13.22 -16.84
N MET A 70 34.89 -12.86 -17.06
CA MET A 70 34.15 -11.91 -16.22
C MET A 70 33.88 -12.54 -14.85
N ASP A 71 34.36 -11.89 -13.79
CA ASP A 71 34.19 -12.38 -12.43
C ASP A 71 33.05 -11.69 -11.68
N HIS A 72 32.89 -12.03 -10.40
CA HIS A 72 31.81 -11.50 -9.58
C HIS A 72 31.94 -9.99 -9.32
N ASP A 73 33.14 -9.44 -9.21
CA ASP A 73 33.32 -8.00 -8.98
C ASP A 73 33.06 -7.18 -10.24
N ASP A 74 33.36 -7.72 -11.43
CA ASP A 74 32.93 -7.14 -12.71
C ASP A 74 31.40 -7.05 -12.83
N VAL A 75 30.69 -8.13 -12.45
CA VAL A 75 29.23 -8.14 -12.41
C VAL A 75 28.69 -7.09 -11.44
N LYS A 76 29.35 -6.89 -10.29
CA LYS A 76 28.96 -5.82 -9.34
C LYS A 76 29.15 -4.43 -9.95
N LEU A 77 30.25 -4.18 -10.67
CA LEU A 77 30.48 -2.91 -11.36
C LEU A 77 29.45 -2.65 -12.47
N LEU A 78 29.09 -3.66 -13.27
CA LEU A 78 28.04 -3.54 -14.29
C LEU A 78 26.65 -3.29 -13.68
N VAL A 79 26.35 -3.92 -12.55
CA VAL A 79 25.09 -3.70 -11.81
C VAL A 79 25.09 -2.31 -11.14
N GLU A 80 26.23 -1.82 -10.63
CA GLU A 80 26.36 -0.47 -10.12
C GLU A 80 26.18 0.59 -11.23
N TRP A 81 26.78 0.37 -12.40
CA TRP A 81 26.54 1.19 -13.60
C TRP A 81 25.04 1.24 -13.89
N LYS A 82 24.39 0.09 -14.05
CA LYS A 82 22.95 -0.02 -14.33
C LYS A 82 22.09 0.74 -13.33
N LEU A 83 22.40 0.63 -12.03
CA LEU A 83 21.67 1.30 -10.94
C LEU A 83 21.89 2.82 -10.88
N ARG A 84 22.97 3.34 -11.46
CA ARG A 84 23.26 4.77 -11.57
C ARG A 84 22.85 5.36 -12.92
N HIS A 85 22.84 4.55 -13.97
CA HIS A 85 22.49 4.90 -15.34
C HIS A 85 20.97 5.01 -15.50
N GLY A 86 20.24 3.93 -15.20
CA GLY A 86 18.76 3.87 -15.27
C GLY A 86 18.08 3.80 -13.90
N THR A 87 16.94 3.10 -13.85
CA THR A 87 16.05 3.01 -12.67
C THR A 87 16.73 2.35 -11.45
N PHE A 88 16.86 3.09 -10.34
CA PHE A 88 17.50 2.64 -9.11
C PHE A 88 16.66 1.58 -8.36
N ARG A 89 17.27 0.43 -8.03
CA ARG A 89 16.66 -0.70 -7.32
C ARG A 89 17.53 -1.13 -6.13
N PRO A 90 17.21 -0.74 -4.87
CA PRO A 90 18.13 -0.84 -3.73
C PRO A 90 18.53 -2.26 -3.34
N THR A 91 17.66 -3.25 -3.55
CA THR A 91 17.91 -4.66 -3.19
C THR A 91 18.70 -5.44 -4.24
N LEU A 92 18.79 -4.93 -5.48
CA LEU A 92 19.41 -5.64 -6.60
C LEU A 92 20.87 -5.99 -6.31
N MET A 93 21.61 -5.03 -5.77
CA MET A 93 23.02 -5.20 -5.43
C MET A 93 23.21 -6.26 -4.33
N LYS A 94 22.35 -6.29 -3.31
CA LYS A 94 22.39 -7.30 -2.24
C LYS A 94 22.23 -8.71 -2.80
N PHE A 95 21.24 -8.92 -3.68
CA PHE A 95 21.03 -10.25 -4.28
C PHE A 95 22.18 -10.68 -5.18
N VAL A 96 22.69 -9.78 -6.02
CA VAL A 96 23.86 -10.07 -6.89
C VAL A 96 25.07 -10.43 -6.05
N SER A 97 25.40 -9.65 -5.02
CA SER A 97 26.51 -9.91 -4.09
C SER A 97 26.35 -11.20 -3.27
N SER A 98 25.13 -11.76 -3.15
CA SER A 98 24.86 -13.00 -2.40
C SER A 98 25.16 -14.29 -3.18
N ASN A 99 25.52 -14.19 -4.46
CA ASN A 99 25.94 -15.35 -5.24
C ASN A 99 27.38 -15.75 -4.90
N ASP A 100 27.67 -17.04 -4.94
CA ASP A 100 29.04 -17.55 -4.86
C ASP A 100 29.83 -17.17 -6.13
N SER A 101 31.05 -16.66 -5.95
CA SER A 101 31.85 -16.12 -7.06
C SER A 101 32.23 -17.16 -8.11
N SER A 102 32.44 -18.43 -7.72
CA SER A 102 32.73 -19.51 -8.67
C SER A 102 31.50 -19.89 -9.50
N THR A 103 30.33 -19.86 -8.86
CA THR A 103 29.02 -20.08 -9.49
C THR A 103 28.69 -18.96 -10.49
N VAL A 104 28.99 -17.70 -10.16
CA VAL A 104 28.82 -16.56 -11.08
C VAL A 104 29.67 -16.73 -12.33
N ALA A 105 30.99 -16.91 -12.17
CA ALA A 105 31.92 -17.04 -13.31
C ALA A 105 31.53 -18.20 -14.22
N LYS A 106 31.25 -19.38 -13.65
CA LYS A 106 30.81 -20.55 -14.43
C LYS A 106 29.47 -20.33 -15.15
N THR A 107 28.48 -19.73 -14.50
CA THR A 107 27.17 -19.49 -15.13
C THR A 107 27.27 -18.50 -16.29
N ILE A 108 28.21 -17.55 -16.23
CA ILE A 108 28.50 -16.62 -17.33
C ILE A 108 29.20 -17.37 -18.48
N GLU A 109 30.21 -18.19 -18.19
CA GLU A 109 30.89 -19.03 -19.18
C GLU A 109 29.92 -19.99 -19.91
N ASP A 110 29.08 -20.70 -19.17
CA ASP A 110 28.04 -21.60 -19.71
C ASP A 110 27.07 -20.82 -20.63
N ALA A 111 26.70 -19.59 -20.28
CA ALA A 111 25.80 -18.76 -21.08
C ALA A 111 26.45 -18.22 -22.37
N ILE A 112 27.72 -17.81 -22.31
CA ILE A 112 28.50 -17.37 -23.47
C ILE A 112 28.67 -18.53 -24.45
N ALA A 113 29.08 -19.71 -23.98
CA ALA A 113 29.24 -20.90 -24.79
C ALA A 113 27.90 -21.34 -25.43
N SER A 114 26.79 -21.25 -24.68
CA SER A 114 25.44 -21.48 -25.21
C SER A 114 25.12 -20.49 -26.33
N TYR A 115 25.38 -19.19 -26.16
CA TYR A 115 25.09 -18.20 -27.20
C TYR A 115 25.97 -18.37 -28.44
N GLN A 116 27.27 -18.61 -28.28
CA GLN A 116 28.19 -18.83 -29.41
C GLN A 116 27.83 -20.06 -30.25
N SER A 117 27.35 -21.14 -29.61
CA SER A 117 27.02 -22.40 -30.29
C SER A 117 25.63 -22.39 -30.94
N THR A 118 24.65 -21.65 -30.39
CA THR A 118 23.25 -21.70 -30.84
C THR A 118 22.76 -20.41 -31.51
N SER A 119 23.41 -19.27 -31.24
CA SER A 119 22.86 -17.91 -31.48
C SER A 119 21.50 -17.66 -30.82
N ASP A 120 21.10 -18.48 -29.84
CA ASP A 120 19.84 -18.35 -29.10
C ASP A 120 20.02 -17.46 -27.85
N LEU A 121 19.55 -16.21 -27.96
CA LEU A 121 19.52 -15.27 -26.84
C LEU A 121 18.69 -15.79 -25.66
N SER A 122 17.58 -16.47 -25.93
CA SER A 122 16.66 -16.92 -24.89
C SER A 122 17.22 -18.11 -24.11
N ALA A 123 17.98 -19.00 -24.76
CA ALA A 123 18.79 -20.01 -24.07
C ALA A 123 19.87 -19.38 -23.17
N ALA A 124 20.64 -18.44 -23.70
CA ALA A 124 21.73 -17.79 -22.95
C ALA A 124 21.25 -16.97 -21.75
N LEU A 125 20.20 -16.16 -21.92
CA LEU A 125 19.56 -15.43 -20.81
C LEU A 125 18.90 -16.40 -19.81
N GLY A 126 18.34 -17.52 -20.26
CA GLY A 126 17.82 -18.59 -19.40
C GLY A 126 18.87 -19.27 -18.52
N ILE A 127 20.15 -19.21 -18.90
CA ILE A 127 21.28 -19.64 -18.05
C ILE A 127 21.62 -18.55 -17.03
N LEU A 128 21.85 -17.31 -17.49
CA LEU A 128 22.23 -16.18 -16.61
C LEU A 128 21.18 -15.86 -15.54
N THR A 129 19.90 -16.03 -15.86
CA THR A 129 18.78 -15.76 -14.92
C THR A 129 18.65 -16.76 -13.77
N LYS A 130 19.51 -17.79 -13.70
CA LYS A 130 19.63 -18.68 -12.54
C LYS A 130 20.35 -18.02 -11.35
N LEU A 131 21.12 -16.95 -11.60
CA LEU A 131 21.83 -16.20 -10.56
C LEU A 131 20.87 -15.27 -9.79
N LYS A 132 21.01 -15.21 -8.47
CA LYS A 132 20.17 -14.36 -7.61
C LYS A 132 20.37 -12.89 -7.98
N GLY A 133 19.27 -12.17 -8.17
CA GLY A 133 19.30 -10.76 -8.59
C GLY A 133 19.57 -10.54 -10.08
N ILE A 134 19.65 -11.59 -10.90
CA ILE A 134 19.83 -11.45 -12.35
C ILE A 134 18.52 -11.81 -13.06
N GLY A 135 17.72 -10.80 -13.41
CA GLY A 135 16.59 -10.94 -14.34
C GLY A 135 17.01 -10.72 -15.80
N PRO A 136 16.11 -10.88 -16.80
CA PRO A 136 16.43 -10.72 -18.22
C PRO A 136 17.15 -9.41 -18.57
N ALA A 137 16.84 -8.32 -17.89
CA ALA A 137 17.54 -7.05 -18.07
C ALA A 137 18.96 -7.01 -17.48
N THR A 138 19.29 -7.80 -16.47
CA THR A 138 20.69 -7.90 -15.99
C THR A 138 21.44 -8.95 -16.80
N ALA A 139 20.78 -10.02 -17.22
CA ALA A 139 21.35 -11.04 -18.09
C ALA A 139 21.75 -10.48 -19.47
N SER A 140 20.87 -9.71 -20.12
CA SER A 140 21.20 -8.99 -21.36
C SER A 140 22.33 -7.97 -21.19
N LEU A 141 22.44 -7.30 -20.03
CA LEU A 141 23.57 -6.41 -19.76
C LEU A 141 24.91 -7.15 -19.77
N LEU A 142 25.00 -8.30 -19.10
CA LEU A 142 26.23 -9.10 -19.11
C LEU A 142 26.55 -9.58 -20.54
N LEU A 143 25.54 -10.10 -21.26
CA LEU A 143 25.73 -10.59 -22.62
C LEU A 143 26.11 -9.46 -23.62
N ALA A 144 25.57 -8.25 -23.45
CA ALA A 144 25.89 -7.06 -24.25
C ALA A 144 27.30 -6.48 -24.00
N VAL A 145 28.05 -7.00 -23.02
CA VAL A 145 29.48 -6.71 -22.86
C VAL A 145 30.32 -7.64 -23.74
N HIS A 146 29.97 -8.94 -23.78
CA HIS A 146 30.67 -9.94 -24.60
C HIS A 146 30.35 -9.79 -26.10
N PHE A 147 29.12 -9.43 -26.44
CA PHE A 147 28.59 -9.40 -27.82
C PHE A 147 28.09 -8.01 -28.23
N SER A 148 28.85 -6.96 -27.91
CA SER A 148 28.45 -5.54 -28.05
C SER A 148 27.97 -5.11 -29.45
N GLU A 149 28.45 -5.76 -30.52
CA GLU A 149 27.97 -5.52 -31.89
C GLU A 149 26.56 -6.05 -32.15
N LYS A 150 26.19 -7.15 -31.49
CA LYS A 150 25.01 -7.98 -31.79
C LYS A 150 23.90 -7.88 -30.74
N VAL A 151 24.25 -7.62 -29.48
CA VAL A 151 23.37 -7.76 -28.31
C VAL A 151 23.25 -6.43 -27.60
N MET A 152 22.01 -5.93 -27.48
CA MET A 152 21.68 -4.69 -26.77
C MET A 152 21.33 -4.99 -25.31
N PHE A 153 21.75 -4.15 -24.36
CA PHE A 153 21.19 -4.20 -23.01
C PHE A 153 19.69 -3.84 -23.04
N PHE A 154 18.86 -4.61 -22.33
CA PHE A 154 17.44 -4.31 -22.15
C PHE A 154 17.24 -3.14 -21.15
N SER A 155 17.46 -1.92 -21.64
CA SER A 155 17.17 -0.66 -20.95
C SER A 155 15.73 -0.20 -21.19
N ASP A 156 15.26 0.72 -20.33
CA ASP A 156 13.92 1.27 -20.41
C ASP A 156 13.80 2.14 -21.68
N GLU A 157 14.79 3.00 -21.92
CA GLU A 157 14.89 3.91 -23.06
C GLU A 157 15.01 3.13 -24.38
N GLY A 158 15.79 2.04 -24.39
CA GLY A 158 15.95 1.16 -25.55
C GLY A 158 14.62 0.57 -25.99
N TYR A 159 13.82 0.05 -25.05
CA TYR A 159 12.52 -0.50 -25.36
C TYR A 159 11.49 0.56 -25.78
N TYR A 160 11.43 1.70 -25.08
CA TYR A 160 10.50 2.78 -25.44
C TYR A 160 10.76 3.31 -26.85
N TRP A 161 12.02 3.49 -27.23
CA TRP A 161 12.39 3.91 -28.57
C TRP A 161 12.08 2.82 -29.62
N MET A 162 12.58 1.60 -29.42
CA MET A 162 12.60 0.55 -30.45
C MET A 162 11.29 -0.22 -30.60
N CYS A 163 10.51 -0.37 -29.54
CA CYS A 163 9.30 -1.21 -29.54
C CYS A 163 8.01 -0.43 -29.33
N ASN A 164 8.05 0.76 -28.72
CA ASN A 164 6.85 1.41 -28.20
C ASN A 164 6.64 2.85 -28.71
N ASN A 165 7.15 3.19 -29.90
CA ASN A 165 6.93 4.48 -30.57
C ASN A 165 7.21 5.72 -29.69
N ASN A 166 8.26 5.65 -28.86
CA ASN A 166 8.66 6.65 -27.87
C ASN A 166 7.73 6.83 -26.66
N GLN A 167 6.68 6.04 -26.51
CA GLN A 167 5.79 6.10 -25.35
C GLN A 167 6.41 5.38 -24.15
N LYS A 168 6.41 6.03 -22.98
CA LYS A 168 6.82 5.42 -21.71
C LYS A 168 5.69 4.53 -21.19
N THR A 169 5.89 3.21 -21.21
CA THR A 169 4.93 2.22 -20.70
C THR A 169 5.55 1.36 -19.60
N SER A 170 4.71 0.65 -18.84
CA SER A 170 5.19 -0.26 -17.80
C SER A 170 5.85 -1.50 -18.40
N LEU A 171 7.17 -1.57 -18.30
CA LEU A 171 7.98 -2.73 -18.69
C LEU A 171 7.80 -3.87 -17.70
N LYS A 172 7.64 -5.11 -18.21
CA LYS A 172 7.60 -6.31 -17.38
C LYS A 172 8.98 -6.96 -17.25
N TYR A 173 9.97 -6.54 -18.03
CA TYR A 173 11.33 -7.10 -18.06
C TYR A 173 11.36 -8.61 -18.30
N ASN A 174 10.43 -9.11 -19.12
CA ASN A 174 10.32 -10.54 -19.43
C ASN A 174 11.00 -10.90 -20.77
N MET A 175 11.18 -12.20 -21.03
CA MET A 175 11.87 -12.68 -22.23
C MET A 175 11.18 -12.28 -23.54
N LYS A 176 9.84 -12.24 -23.61
CA LYS A 176 9.12 -11.87 -24.84
C LYS A 176 9.31 -10.40 -25.20
N GLU A 177 9.40 -9.54 -24.20
CA GLU A 177 9.73 -8.13 -24.41
C GLU A 177 11.17 -7.99 -24.93
N TYR A 178 12.11 -8.75 -24.38
CA TYR A 178 13.48 -8.76 -24.86
C TYR A 178 13.63 -9.33 -26.28
N GLU A 179 12.91 -10.39 -26.63
CA GLU A 179 12.83 -10.94 -27.99
C GLU A 179 12.28 -9.89 -28.97
N SER A 180 11.21 -9.18 -28.59
CA SER A 180 10.67 -8.06 -29.37
C SER A 180 11.70 -6.93 -29.55
N LEU A 181 12.44 -6.57 -28.50
CA LEU A 181 13.51 -5.57 -28.58
C LEU A 181 14.58 -6.00 -29.57
N ASN A 182 15.09 -7.23 -29.44
CA ASN A 182 16.12 -7.76 -30.32
C ASN A 182 15.69 -7.76 -31.80
N ILE A 183 14.45 -8.16 -32.10
CA ILE A 183 13.89 -8.13 -33.47
C ILE A 183 13.91 -6.72 -34.07
N GLN A 184 13.61 -5.67 -33.28
CA GLN A 184 13.60 -4.30 -33.78
C GLN A 184 15.03 -3.71 -33.87
N VAL A 185 15.90 -4.04 -32.91
CA VAL A 185 17.33 -3.70 -32.94
C VAL A 185 17.99 -4.29 -34.19
N GLU A 186 17.80 -5.58 -34.46
CA GLU A 186 18.34 -6.24 -35.67
C GLU A 186 17.90 -5.57 -36.98
N LYS A 187 16.65 -5.10 -37.07
CA LYS A 187 16.20 -4.35 -38.26
C LYS A 187 16.93 -3.03 -38.39
N LEU A 188 17.12 -2.30 -37.29
CA LEU A 188 17.78 -0.99 -37.30
C LEU A 188 19.28 -1.11 -37.57
N THR A 189 19.98 -2.05 -36.92
CA THR A 189 21.41 -2.31 -37.15
C THR A 189 21.67 -2.73 -38.59
N LYS A 190 20.85 -3.62 -39.15
CA LYS A 190 20.92 -4.00 -40.59
C LYS A 190 20.58 -2.83 -41.53
N ARG A 191 19.60 -1.98 -41.20
CA ARG A 191 19.16 -0.84 -42.04
C ARG A 191 20.16 0.31 -42.06
N LEU A 192 20.81 0.61 -40.93
CA LEU A 192 21.73 1.74 -40.79
C LEU A 192 23.22 1.35 -40.80
N ASN A 193 23.54 0.05 -40.74
CA ASN A 193 24.89 -0.49 -40.61
C ASN A 193 25.62 0.09 -39.37
N VAL A 194 25.04 -0.15 -38.19
CA VAL A 194 25.48 0.34 -36.87
C VAL A 194 25.45 -0.78 -35.84
N SER A 195 26.22 -0.66 -34.76
CA SER A 195 26.29 -1.68 -33.69
C SER A 195 25.06 -1.64 -32.77
N ALA A 196 24.75 -2.76 -32.09
CA ALA A 196 23.71 -2.78 -31.05
C ALA A 196 24.05 -1.83 -29.87
N LEU A 197 25.34 -1.69 -29.53
CA LEU A 197 25.86 -0.74 -28.54
C LEU A 197 25.60 0.72 -28.93
N ASP A 198 25.73 1.09 -30.21
CA ASP A 198 25.42 2.46 -30.65
C ASP A 198 23.92 2.75 -30.56
N VAL A 199 23.07 1.75 -30.86
CA VAL A 199 21.61 1.85 -30.68
C VAL A 199 21.24 2.08 -29.21
N GLU A 200 21.93 1.41 -28.27
CA GLU A 200 21.78 1.62 -26.82
C GLU A 200 22.11 3.07 -26.41
N LYS A 201 23.20 3.63 -26.95
CA LYS A 201 23.61 5.01 -26.70
C LYS A 201 22.62 6.03 -27.28
N VAL A 202 22.18 5.84 -28.52
CA VAL A 202 21.22 6.74 -29.18
C VAL A 202 19.87 6.73 -28.45
N ALA A 203 19.39 5.56 -28.00
CA ALA A 203 18.15 5.46 -27.21
C ALA A 203 18.22 6.33 -25.94
N TYR A 204 19.32 6.22 -25.19
CA TYR A 204 19.51 6.98 -23.95
C TYR A 204 19.57 8.49 -24.20
N VAL A 205 20.22 8.95 -25.27
CA VAL A 205 20.26 10.38 -25.68
C VAL A 205 18.85 10.91 -25.94
N ILE A 206 18.05 10.18 -26.73
CA ILE A 206 16.68 10.59 -27.11
C ILE A 206 15.82 10.85 -25.87
N PHE A 207 15.97 10.03 -24.81
CA PHE A 207 15.14 10.13 -23.61
C PHE A 207 15.66 11.09 -22.52
N HIS A 208 16.88 11.61 -22.64
CA HIS A 208 17.53 12.43 -21.61
C HIS A 208 17.93 13.85 -22.06
N GLN A 209 17.68 14.25 -23.32
CA GLN A 209 17.99 15.60 -23.81
C GLN A 209 17.10 16.72 -23.24
N GLU A 210 15.88 16.43 -22.77
CA GLU A 210 14.92 17.45 -22.32
C GLU A 210 15.27 18.13 -20.98
N GLY A 211 16.30 17.65 -20.27
CA GLY A 211 16.71 18.17 -18.95
C GLY A 211 17.71 19.33 -18.95
N VAL A 212 18.13 19.85 -20.09
CA VAL A 212 19.18 20.89 -20.18
C VAL A 212 18.57 22.27 -20.42
N ASP A 213 18.66 23.17 -19.43
CA ASP A 213 18.22 24.57 -19.55
C ASP A 213 18.81 25.23 -20.82
N PRO A 214 17.97 25.69 -21.78
CA PRO A 214 18.42 26.34 -23.00
C PRO A 214 19.32 27.56 -22.75
N LYS A 215 19.17 28.25 -21.60
CA LYS A 215 20.01 29.41 -21.22
C LYS A 215 21.44 28.99 -20.86
N LEU A 216 21.64 27.79 -20.33
CA LEU A 216 22.96 27.19 -20.09
C LEU A 216 23.62 26.74 -21.39
N ALA A 217 22.86 26.13 -22.31
CA ALA A 217 23.35 25.78 -23.65
C ALA A 217 23.78 27.02 -24.45
N LEU A 218 22.99 28.11 -24.40
CA LEU A 218 23.30 29.37 -25.07
C LEU A 218 24.50 30.09 -24.45
N LYS A 219 24.66 30.09 -23.12
CA LYS A 219 25.90 30.58 -22.47
C LYS A 219 27.11 29.75 -22.91
N ARG A 220 26.98 28.43 -23.06
CA ARG A 220 28.09 27.56 -23.47
C ARG A 220 28.50 27.82 -24.92
N SER A 221 27.57 28.01 -25.85
CA SER A 221 27.88 28.34 -27.26
C SER A 221 28.55 29.72 -27.41
N LEU A 222 28.03 30.75 -26.72
CA LEU A 222 28.62 32.10 -26.71
C LEU A 222 30.04 32.09 -26.12
N SER A 223 30.27 31.35 -25.03
CA SER A 223 31.61 31.22 -24.41
C SER A 223 32.63 30.49 -25.30
N LYS A 224 32.17 29.59 -26.19
CA LYS A 224 33.02 28.85 -27.12
C LYS A 224 33.36 29.70 -28.36
N ALA A 225 32.39 30.45 -28.88
CA ALA A 225 32.61 31.42 -29.96
C ALA A 225 33.60 32.53 -29.57
N ALA A 226 33.51 33.06 -28.34
CA ALA A 226 34.41 34.10 -27.85
C ALA A 226 35.89 33.68 -27.72
N LYS A 227 36.20 32.37 -27.74
CA LYS A 227 37.57 31.85 -27.63
C LYS A 227 38.24 31.53 -28.98
N THR A 228 37.60 31.84 -30.12
CA THR A 228 38.11 31.45 -31.45
C THR A 228 38.39 32.64 -32.37
N ALA A 229 38.98 33.71 -31.84
CA ALA A 229 39.36 34.91 -32.60
C ALA A 229 40.80 35.38 -32.31
N ALA A 230 41.72 34.97 -33.19
CA ALA A 230 43.07 35.50 -33.48
C ALA A 230 44.21 35.40 -32.40
N PRO A 231 45.48 35.20 -32.82
CA PRO A 231 46.62 34.99 -31.93
C PRO A 231 47.67 36.13 -31.94
N GLN A 232 48.36 36.37 -30.81
CA GLN A 232 49.67 37.05 -30.79
C GLN A 232 50.63 36.43 -29.76
N THR A 233 51.92 36.69 -29.95
CA THR A 233 53.07 35.92 -29.45
C THR A 233 53.73 36.50 -28.19
N LYS A 234 54.36 35.65 -27.35
CA LYS A 234 55.83 35.68 -27.07
C LYS A 234 56.30 34.79 -25.88
N ALA A 235 57.47 34.17 -26.12
CA ALA A 235 58.55 33.83 -25.16
C ALA A 235 58.30 32.75 -24.08
N ALA A 236 59.40 32.19 -23.55
CA ALA A 236 59.45 30.88 -22.90
C ALA A 236 60.37 30.79 -21.66
N ALA A 237 60.01 29.89 -20.73
CA ALA A 237 60.87 29.10 -19.82
C ALA A 237 61.73 29.86 -18.76
N PRO A 238 62.38 29.17 -17.76
CA PRO A 238 62.43 27.73 -17.49
C PRO A 238 62.24 27.23 -16.01
N GLU A 239 62.06 25.91 -15.91
CA GLU A 239 62.43 24.91 -14.87
C GLU A 239 62.82 25.27 -13.42
N LYS A 240 62.41 24.38 -12.49
CA LYS A 240 63.29 23.53 -11.63
C LYS A 240 62.45 22.48 -10.85
N ARG A 241 62.93 21.32 -10.36
CA ARG A 241 63.72 20.16 -10.87
C ARG A 241 63.89 19.18 -9.67
N LYS A 242 63.53 17.88 -9.82
CA LYS A 242 64.08 16.71 -9.06
C LYS A 242 63.78 16.63 -7.52
N LYS A 243 63.86 15.48 -6.82
CA LYS A 243 64.34 14.11 -7.15
C LYS A 243 63.74 13.05 -6.20
N SER A 244 63.68 11.79 -6.63
CA SER A 244 63.63 10.59 -5.76
C SER A 244 65.03 10.10 -5.38
N PRO A 245 65.15 9.13 -4.45
CA PRO A 245 65.97 7.94 -4.71
C PRO A 245 65.34 6.60 -4.23
N GLU A 246 65.98 5.50 -4.63
CA GLU A 246 65.55 4.09 -4.50
C GLU A 246 66.39 3.28 -3.49
N ASP A 247 65.90 2.07 -3.15
CA ASP A 247 66.63 0.79 -3.05
C ASP A 247 67.50 0.30 -1.84
N VAL A 248 67.03 -0.85 -1.27
CA VAL A 248 67.69 -2.20 -1.23
C VAL A 248 68.43 -2.75 0.04
N VAL A 249 68.28 -4.09 0.21
CA VAL A 249 68.94 -5.13 1.07
C VAL A 249 68.30 -5.62 2.40
N GLU A 250 68.23 -6.97 2.43
CA GLU A 250 68.04 -8.06 3.42
C GLU A 250 68.74 -7.90 4.82
N ASP A 251 68.70 -8.78 5.85
CA ASP A 251 68.38 -10.23 5.98
C ASP A 251 68.15 -10.66 7.48
N LYS A 252 67.69 -11.92 7.69
CA LYS A 252 67.80 -12.86 8.86
C LYS A 252 66.88 -12.78 10.10
N MET A 253 66.17 -13.89 10.31
CA MET A 253 65.71 -14.39 11.63
C MET A 253 66.86 -14.95 12.48
N PRO A 254 66.68 -15.12 13.81
CA PRO A 254 66.69 -16.50 14.33
C PRO A 254 65.80 -16.84 15.55
N VAL A 255 65.25 -18.07 15.54
CA VAL A 255 65.20 -19.09 16.63
C VAL A 255 64.43 -18.86 17.97
N ARG A 256 63.47 -19.78 18.22
CA ARG A 256 63.02 -20.47 19.48
C ARG A 256 63.57 -19.95 20.84
N ARG A 257 62.81 -19.97 21.97
CA ARG A 257 62.39 -21.20 22.71
C ARG A 257 61.61 -20.92 24.02
N SER A 258 60.69 -21.85 24.41
CA SER A 258 60.14 -22.18 25.78
C SER A 258 59.46 -21.08 26.64
N LYS A 259 58.25 -21.27 27.22
CA LYS A 259 57.64 -22.35 28.07
C LYS A 259 58.15 -22.48 29.52
N ARG A 260 57.33 -22.05 30.50
CA ARG A 260 57.02 -22.71 31.82
C ARG A 260 55.99 -21.86 32.58
N GLY A 261 55.08 -22.37 33.42
CA GLY A 261 54.65 -23.73 33.80
C GLY A 261 53.16 -23.69 34.26
N LYS A 262 52.33 -24.74 34.15
CA LYS A 262 52.29 -26.01 34.93
C LYS A 262 51.96 -25.79 36.43
N ALA A 263 51.09 -26.55 37.11
CA ALA A 263 50.28 -27.76 36.80
C ALA A 263 48.99 -27.75 37.70
N ALA A 264 48.07 -28.74 37.80
CA ALA A 264 48.13 -30.20 37.59
C ALA A 264 46.69 -30.81 37.43
N VAL A 265 46.43 -31.79 36.53
CA VAL A 265 46.32 -33.28 36.76
C VAL A 265 44.88 -33.73 37.12
N ARG A 266 44.24 -34.81 36.63
CA ARG A 266 44.57 -36.03 35.79
C ARG A 266 43.28 -36.45 35.01
N MET A 267 43.27 -36.78 33.71
CA MET A 267 43.29 -38.14 33.06
C MET A 267 42.71 -39.31 33.88
N VAL A 268 41.96 -40.28 33.33
CA VAL A 268 42.20 -41.25 32.20
C VAL A 268 40.82 -41.81 31.69
N ASN A 269 40.58 -42.47 30.53
CA ASN A 269 41.00 -42.42 29.09
C ASN A 269 40.30 -43.60 28.30
N ILE A 270 40.44 -43.67 26.96
CA ILE A 270 40.20 -44.83 26.03
C ILE A 270 38.76 -45.07 25.52
N GLY A 271 38.65 -45.54 24.26
CA GLY A 271 37.40 -45.81 23.52
C GLY A 271 37.04 -47.31 23.30
N PRO A 272 36.77 -47.76 22.05
CA PRO A 272 35.54 -48.50 21.71
C PRO A 272 35.67 -50.05 21.63
N VAL A 273 34.52 -50.78 21.65
CA VAL A 273 34.15 -51.97 20.80
C VAL A 273 32.94 -52.78 21.34
N ARG A 274 32.17 -53.34 20.39
CA ARG A 274 31.10 -54.38 20.36
C ARG A 274 30.76 -55.33 21.55
N ASN A 275 29.48 -55.76 21.53
CA ASN A 275 28.92 -57.14 21.61
C ASN A 275 28.41 -57.78 22.93
N THR A 276 27.39 -58.65 22.73
CA THR A 276 26.81 -59.73 23.59
C THR A 276 26.09 -59.30 24.89
N ALA A 277 24.82 -59.64 25.22
CA ALA A 277 23.91 -60.78 25.00
C ALA A 277 23.91 -61.86 26.11
N ALA A 278 22.76 -62.06 26.78
CA ALA A 278 22.18 -63.34 27.25
C ALA A 278 21.04 -63.13 28.28
N GLY A 279 20.06 -64.05 28.33
CA GLY A 279 19.01 -64.15 29.37
C GLY A 279 17.59 -63.96 28.84
N ASN A 280 16.95 -64.96 28.21
CA ASN A 280 16.18 -66.06 28.81
C ASN A 280 14.75 -65.66 29.24
N ASP A 281 13.72 -66.08 28.49
CA ASP A 281 12.89 -67.28 28.79
C ASP A 281 11.64 -67.38 27.88
N ASN A 282 11.23 -68.62 27.62
CA ASN A 282 10.04 -69.14 26.91
C ASN A 282 9.72 -70.49 27.63
N PRO A 283 8.56 -71.18 27.49
CA PRO A 283 7.45 -71.01 26.54
C PRO A 283 6.03 -71.14 27.19
N ASP A 284 4.94 -71.19 26.40
CA ASP A 284 3.96 -72.33 26.32
C ASP A 284 2.58 -71.99 25.70
N ASP A 285 2.12 -72.89 24.81
CA ASP A 285 0.77 -73.29 24.34
C ASP A 285 -0.38 -72.32 23.91
N MET A 286 -0.59 -72.23 22.58
CA MET A 286 -1.65 -72.84 21.71
C MET A 286 -2.95 -73.47 22.34
N PRO A 287 -4.06 -73.77 21.59
CA PRO A 287 -4.28 -73.76 20.12
C PRO A 287 -5.66 -73.20 19.59
N GLU A 288 -5.86 -73.31 18.26
CA GLU A 288 -7.13 -73.49 17.49
C GLU A 288 -8.12 -72.34 17.19
N GLY A 289 -8.70 -72.31 15.97
CA GLY A 289 -9.80 -71.38 15.60
C GLY A 289 -10.00 -71.01 14.11
N VAL A 290 -10.17 -72.01 13.23
CA VAL A 290 -10.49 -71.90 11.78
C VAL A 290 -11.69 -70.98 11.44
N VAL A 291 -11.60 -70.12 10.39
CA VAL A 291 -12.43 -70.07 9.13
C VAL A 291 -11.74 -69.10 8.13
N ASN A 292 -11.98 -69.28 6.83
CA ASN A 292 -11.08 -68.91 5.72
C ASN A 292 -11.84 -68.28 4.52
N VAL A 293 -11.08 -67.80 3.52
CA VAL A 293 -11.43 -67.53 2.12
C VAL A 293 -12.07 -66.17 1.74
N ALA A 294 -11.43 -65.53 0.75
CA ALA A 294 -12.00 -64.51 -0.14
C ALA A 294 -12.20 -65.10 -1.55
N SER A 295 -13.27 -64.74 -2.28
CA SER A 295 -13.32 -64.80 -3.76
C SER A 295 -14.64 -64.27 -4.39
N CYS A 296 -14.50 -63.69 -5.60
CA CYS A 296 -15.42 -63.69 -6.78
C CYS A 296 -16.91 -63.28 -6.70
N ASN A 297 -17.26 -62.14 -7.34
CA ASN A 297 -18.04 -61.96 -8.60
C ASN A 297 -19.03 -63.07 -9.08
N PRO A 298 -20.03 -62.81 -9.99
CA PRO A 298 -20.88 -61.63 -10.28
C PRO A 298 -22.39 -61.96 -10.58
N TYR A 299 -23.17 -60.98 -11.10
CA TYR A 299 -24.38 -61.07 -11.97
C TYR A 299 -25.85 -61.01 -11.45
N HIS A 300 -26.65 -60.37 -12.33
CA HIS A 300 -28.12 -60.20 -12.45
C HIS A 300 -28.77 -59.07 -11.64
N ALA A 301 -29.26 -57.95 -12.23
CA ALA A 301 -30.09 -57.70 -13.42
C ALA A 301 -31.59 -57.97 -13.24
N ALA A 302 -32.38 -56.89 -13.24
CA ALA A 302 -33.82 -56.89 -13.49
C ALA A 302 -34.17 -55.66 -14.32
N THR A 303 -34.75 -55.88 -15.49
CA THR A 303 -35.15 -54.84 -16.45
C THR A 303 -36.67 -54.71 -16.44
N PHE A 304 -37.21 -53.49 -16.52
CA PHE A 304 -38.53 -53.30 -17.12
C PHE A 304 -38.50 -52.12 -18.10
N HIS A 305 -38.98 -52.39 -19.31
CA HIS A 305 -39.08 -51.46 -20.42
C HIS A 305 -40.53 -50.95 -20.54
N LEU A 306 -40.68 -49.73 -21.06
CA LEU A 306 -41.74 -49.17 -21.92
C LEU A 306 -41.93 -47.68 -21.57
N SER A 307 -42.23 -46.75 -22.47
CA SER A 307 -41.99 -46.64 -23.92
C SER A 307 -42.47 -45.25 -24.38
N VAL A 308 -41.57 -44.47 -24.97
CA VAL A 308 -41.82 -43.55 -26.11
C VAL A 308 -43.14 -42.76 -26.16
N ASN A 309 -43.07 -41.44 -26.03
CA ASN A 309 -43.49 -40.54 -27.12
C ASN A 309 -42.91 -39.12 -26.97
N SER A 310 -42.70 -38.48 -28.13
CA SER A 310 -42.13 -37.14 -28.34
C SER A 310 -42.97 -36.47 -29.47
N PRO A 311 -42.57 -35.34 -30.05
CA PRO A 311 -42.68 -33.95 -29.56
C PRO A 311 -43.74 -33.16 -30.35
N ILE A 312 -43.93 -31.86 -30.02
CA ILE A 312 -44.44 -30.70 -30.82
C ILE A 312 -44.63 -29.56 -29.79
N GLY A 313 -44.34 -28.26 -30.02
CA GLY A 313 -43.86 -27.54 -31.20
C GLY A 313 -44.71 -26.29 -31.46
N LEU A 314 -44.08 -25.14 -31.78
CA LEU A 314 -44.70 -23.87 -32.26
C LEU A 314 -45.51 -23.05 -31.22
N ARG A 315 -45.75 -21.74 -31.35
CA ARG A 315 -45.02 -20.58 -31.93
C ARG A 315 -45.74 -19.28 -31.46
N CYS A 316 -45.13 -18.12 -31.64
CA CYS A 316 -45.65 -16.78 -31.30
C CYS A 316 -47.09 -16.48 -31.78
N GLN A 317 -47.81 -15.60 -31.06
CA GLN A 317 -48.33 -14.38 -31.69
C GLN A 317 -48.73 -13.26 -30.70
N ARG A 318 -48.57 -12.01 -31.16
CA ARG A 318 -49.14 -10.79 -30.55
C ARG A 318 -50.61 -10.67 -30.96
N LEU A 319 -51.45 -10.17 -30.06
CA LEU A 319 -52.52 -9.24 -30.38
C LEU A 319 -52.66 -8.25 -29.21
N GLY A 320 -52.79 -6.96 -29.52
CA GLY A 320 -53.28 -5.96 -28.58
C GLY A 320 -54.61 -5.40 -29.09
N VAL A 321 -55.27 -4.55 -28.31
CA VAL A 321 -56.22 -3.49 -28.75
C VAL A 321 -56.61 -2.68 -27.50
N SER A 322 -56.56 -1.35 -27.60
CA SER A 322 -57.06 -0.42 -26.58
C SER A 322 -58.60 -0.31 -26.61
N PRO A 323 -59.20 0.49 -25.71
CA PRO A 323 -59.95 1.60 -26.30
C PRO A 323 -59.63 2.96 -25.67
N THR A 324 -59.51 3.96 -26.53
CA THR A 324 -59.40 5.39 -26.21
C THR A 324 -60.77 6.06 -26.25
N VAL A 325 -61.12 6.88 -25.25
CA VAL A 325 -62.04 8.02 -25.43
C VAL A 325 -61.57 9.21 -24.60
N GLU A 326 -61.27 10.30 -25.29
CA GLU A 326 -61.05 11.68 -24.83
C GLU A 326 -62.26 12.55 -25.33
N PRO A 327 -62.31 13.89 -25.16
CA PRO A 327 -61.90 14.76 -24.05
C PRO A 327 -63.01 15.79 -23.70
N ARG A 328 -62.78 16.69 -22.71
CA ARG A 328 -63.03 18.16 -22.83
C ARG A 328 -62.55 18.97 -21.60
N ARG A 329 -62.01 20.16 -21.91
CA ARG A 329 -61.58 21.30 -21.05
C ARG A 329 -62.81 22.16 -20.60
N PRO A 330 -62.73 23.31 -19.86
CA PRO A 330 -61.56 24.19 -19.66
C PRO A 330 -61.42 25.02 -18.33
N ASP A 331 -60.35 25.85 -18.29
CA ASP A 331 -60.16 27.12 -17.54
C ASP A 331 -60.17 27.11 -15.98
N LEU A 332 -59.64 28.08 -15.20
CA LEU A 332 -58.54 29.07 -15.29
C LEU A 332 -58.16 29.50 -13.83
N PHE A 333 -57.05 30.21 -13.62
CA PHE A 333 -56.55 30.82 -12.35
C PHE A 333 -57.60 31.72 -11.61
N PRO A 334 -57.46 32.16 -10.31
CA PRO A 334 -56.21 32.49 -9.57
C PRO A 334 -56.21 32.31 -8.00
N ALA A 335 -55.23 32.90 -7.30
CA ALA A 335 -55.22 33.27 -5.86
C ALA A 335 -55.72 34.74 -5.66
N PRO A 336 -55.73 35.46 -4.49
CA PRO A 336 -55.25 35.15 -3.11
C PRO A 336 -56.10 35.74 -1.89
N ARG A 337 -55.56 35.68 -0.65
CA ARG A 337 -55.72 36.54 0.58
C ARG A 337 -57.06 36.74 1.37
N ASP A 338 -56.94 36.59 2.71
CA ASP A 338 -57.57 37.32 3.88
C ASP A 338 -59.13 37.42 3.99
N PRO A 339 -59.79 37.94 5.08
CA PRO A 339 -59.31 38.55 6.33
C PRO A 339 -60.08 38.19 7.68
N ASP A 340 -59.71 38.95 8.72
CA ASP A 340 -60.31 39.31 10.05
C ASP A 340 -61.85 39.33 10.24
N PRO A 341 -62.38 39.36 11.50
CA PRO A 341 -62.83 40.65 12.09
C PRO A 341 -62.72 40.84 13.64
N GLY A 342 -62.72 42.11 14.10
CA GLY A 342 -62.66 42.56 15.53
C GLY A 342 -64.00 42.56 16.31
N THR A 343 -64.24 43.34 17.39
CA THR A 343 -63.54 44.51 18.03
C THR A 343 -64.11 44.74 19.47
N LEU A 344 -63.36 45.36 20.43
CA LEU A 344 -63.80 46.43 21.40
C LEU A 344 -63.06 46.52 22.79
N SER A 345 -62.41 47.67 23.03
CA SER A 345 -62.55 48.59 24.19
C SER A 345 -62.13 48.26 25.67
N ALA A 346 -60.95 48.78 26.04
CA ALA A 346 -60.70 49.79 27.12
C ALA A 346 -60.55 49.48 28.65
N ALA A 347 -59.73 50.36 29.27
CA ALA A 347 -59.58 50.75 30.70
C ALA A 347 -58.46 50.13 31.57
N GLY A 348 -57.62 51.01 32.17
CA GLY A 348 -56.75 50.76 33.35
C GLY A 348 -57.35 51.45 34.61
N PRO A 349 -56.57 51.98 35.59
CA PRO A 349 -55.10 52.12 35.69
C PRO A 349 -54.51 51.84 37.13
N ASP A 350 -53.32 52.40 37.43
CA ASP A 350 -52.68 52.70 38.74
C ASP A 350 -52.01 51.57 39.59
N ALA A 351 -51.07 51.81 40.52
CA ALA A 351 -49.91 52.74 40.62
C ALA A 351 -49.09 52.50 41.93
N ILE A 352 -47.78 52.84 41.94
CA ILE A 352 -46.97 53.35 43.10
C ILE A 352 -46.53 52.40 44.28
N ALA A 353 -45.26 51.92 44.21
CA ALA A 353 -44.07 52.33 45.00
C ALA A 353 -43.66 51.83 46.44
N LEU A 354 -42.33 51.61 46.57
CA LEU A 354 -41.35 51.97 47.65
C LEU A 354 -41.10 51.13 48.94
N GLY A 355 -39.80 51.05 49.33
CA GLY A 355 -39.29 50.87 50.72
C GLY A 355 -38.47 49.58 51.02
N THR A 356 -37.16 49.44 50.76
CA THR A 356 -35.93 49.89 51.49
C THR A 356 -35.46 49.10 52.75
N CYS A 357 -34.26 48.48 52.63
CA CYS A 357 -33.11 48.41 53.57
C CYS A 357 -33.21 47.79 54.99
N SER A 358 -32.27 46.88 55.34
CA SER A 358 -31.05 47.20 56.17
C SER A 358 -30.25 45.97 56.67
N ASN A 359 -29.06 46.20 57.25
CA ASN A 359 -27.98 45.23 57.53
C ASN A 359 -28.00 44.61 58.95
N SER A 360 -27.39 43.44 59.13
CA SER A 360 -26.72 43.03 60.39
C SER A 360 -25.61 41.98 60.13
N SER A 361 -24.86 41.54 61.17
CA SER A 361 -23.45 41.16 61.00
C SER A 361 -22.79 40.41 62.20
N ILE A 362 -21.64 39.77 61.95
CA ILE A 362 -20.57 39.38 62.92
C ILE A 362 -20.85 38.20 63.88
N SER A 363 -19.97 37.16 63.87
CA SER A 363 -19.10 36.77 65.01
C SER A 363 -18.14 35.60 64.67
N ARG A 364 -17.07 35.42 65.46
CA ARG A 364 -15.98 34.41 65.30
C ARG A 364 -15.98 33.41 66.48
N THR A 365 -15.35 32.24 66.33
CA THR A 365 -14.16 31.83 67.13
C THR A 365 -13.61 30.43 66.74
N ASN A 366 -12.36 30.15 67.16
CA ASN A 366 -11.52 29.03 66.72
C ASN A 366 -11.63 27.79 67.61
N THR A 367 -11.28 26.61 67.05
CA THR A 367 -10.35 25.68 67.75
C THR A 367 -9.60 24.78 66.76
N THR A 368 -8.32 24.52 67.04
CA THR A 368 -7.38 23.81 66.18
C THR A 368 -7.09 22.38 66.65
N ARG A 369 -7.04 21.41 65.73
CA ARG A 369 -6.06 20.30 65.80
C ARG A 369 -5.81 19.69 64.42
N SER A 370 -4.55 19.33 64.18
CA SER A 370 -4.00 19.07 62.85
C SER A 370 -4.13 17.61 62.42
N PHE A 371 -4.53 17.39 61.16
CA PHE A 371 -4.32 16.15 60.40
C PHE A 371 -4.09 16.53 58.93
N CYS A 372 -2.88 16.30 58.42
CA CYS A 372 -2.57 16.59 57.02
C CYS A 372 -3.23 15.58 56.08
N LYS A 373 -4.21 16.04 55.29
CA LYS A 373 -4.68 15.41 54.05
C LYS A 373 -4.73 16.48 52.95
N TYR A 374 -4.12 16.21 51.80
CA TYR A 374 -4.35 16.93 50.54
C TYR A 374 -4.99 15.93 49.57
N HIS A 375 -6.27 16.05 49.25
CA HIS A 375 -6.92 16.97 48.30
C HIS A 375 -6.84 16.52 46.82
N PRO A 376 -7.92 15.93 46.29
CA PRO A 376 -8.37 16.16 44.92
C PRO A 376 -9.25 17.43 44.87
N VAL A 377 -9.38 18.05 43.69
CA VAL A 377 -10.30 19.18 43.43
C VAL A 377 -11.13 18.93 42.17
N ARG A 378 -12.42 19.27 42.23
CA ARG A 378 -13.41 19.29 41.13
C ARG A 378 -14.12 20.67 41.10
N CYS A 379 -14.52 21.13 39.91
CA CYS A 379 -15.59 22.11 39.60
C CYS A 379 -15.95 21.95 38.09
N SER A 380 -17.17 21.90 37.54
CA SER A 380 -18.57 21.85 38.04
C SER A 380 -19.48 23.09 38.02
N TYR A 381 -19.41 23.93 36.98
CA TYR A 381 -20.51 24.78 36.46
C TYR A 381 -20.53 24.67 34.92
N SER A 382 -21.61 24.46 34.14
CA SER A 382 -23.07 24.29 34.33
C SER A 382 -23.99 25.53 34.19
N ARG A 383 -24.71 25.59 33.05
CA ARG A 383 -25.94 26.38 32.70
C ARG A 383 -25.78 27.92 32.59
N CYS A 384 -26.57 28.66 31.79
CA CYS A 384 -27.67 28.31 30.86
C CYS A 384 -27.85 29.36 29.74
N ASN A 385 -28.76 29.06 28.80
CA ASN A 385 -29.29 29.87 27.69
C ASN A 385 -29.63 31.34 28.01
N MET A 386 -29.63 32.18 26.96
CA MET A 386 -30.73 33.12 26.67
C MET A 386 -30.87 33.30 25.15
N GLU A 387 -32.10 33.55 24.70
CA GLU A 387 -32.49 33.79 23.31
C GLU A 387 -32.44 35.29 22.95
N ASP A 388 -32.67 35.61 21.67
CA ASP A 388 -32.68 36.95 21.08
C ASP A 388 -33.77 37.88 21.68
N ASP A 389 -33.61 39.21 21.58
CA ASP A 389 -34.05 39.98 20.38
C ASP A 389 -34.05 41.53 20.59
N MET A 390 -34.13 42.28 19.47
CA MET A 390 -34.66 43.64 19.25
C MET A 390 -33.78 44.93 19.29
N PHE A 391 -33.54 45.44 18.05
CA PHE A 391 -33.85 46.80 17.50
C PHE A 391 -33.27 48.11 18.09
N GLN A 392 -32.50 48.86 17.26
CA GLN A 392 -32.89 50.03 16.42
C GLN A 392 -31.62 50.66 15.79
N ASN A 393 -31.41 50.69 14.46
CA ASN A 393 -31.94 51.59 13.40
C ASN A 393 -31.49 53.07 13.46
N GLU A 394 -30.84 53.56 12.38
CA GLU A 394 -31.00 54.94 11.84
C GLU A 394 -30.43 55.08 10.40
N TYR A 395 -31.25 55.64 9.47
CA TYR A 395 -30.99 56.24 8.12
C TYR A 395 -30.05 55.53 7.09
N GLY A 396 -30.37 55.35 5.79
CA GLY A 396 -31.36 55.96 4.87
C GLY A 396 -30.65 56.95 3.90
N GLN A 397 -30.82 56.96 2.56
CA GLN A 397 -31.69 56.27 1.58
C GLN A 397 -30.84 55.87 0.32
N GLY A 398 -31.30 55.41 -0.86
CA GLY A 398 -32.63 55.35 -1.49
C GLY A 398 -32.69 54.50 -2.77
N ASP A 399 -33.89 54.37 -3.34
CA ASP A 399 -34.29 53.42 -4.40
C ASP A 399 -33.78 53.73 -5.83
N ASP A 400 -33.62 52.66 -6.63
CA ASP A 400 -34.38 52.55 -7.89
C ASP A 400 -34.64 51.06 -8.24
N THR A 401 -35.81 50.77 -8.84
CA THR A 401 -36.29 49.39 -9.04
C THR A 401 -36.31 48.97 -10.52
N SER A 402 -35.75 47.81 -10.83
CA SER A 402 -36.00 47.08 -12.08
C SER A 402 -35.79 45.57 -11.87
N PRO A 403 -36.56 44.69 -12.54
CA PRO A 403 -36.53 43.25 -12.26
C PRO A 403 -35.25 42.58 -12.74
N LEU A 404 -34.74 41.63 -11.96
CA LEU A 404 -33.65 40.74 -12.37
C LEU A 404 -34.13 39.82 -13.50
N PRO A 405 -33.34 39.60 -14.56
CA PRO A 405 -33.70 38.70 -15.66
C PRO A 405 -33.56 37.22 -15.26
N ASP A 406 -34.31 36.35 -15.95
CA ASP A 406 -34.18 34.90 -15.86
C ASP A 406 -32.73 34.47 -16.16
N LEU A 407 -32.18 33.58 -15.32
CA LEU A 407 -30.85 33.03 -15.51
C LEU A 407 -30.86 31.93 -16.58
N ASP A 408 -30.56 32.33 -17.82
CA ASP A 408 -30.20 31.42 -18.90
C ASP A 408 -28.85 30.76 -18.61
N PHE A 409 -28.87 29.43 -18.46
CA PHE A 409 -27.69 28.60 -18.19
C PHE A 409 -26.77 28.40 -19.41
N SER A 410 -27.06 29.03 -20.56
CA SER A 410 -26.22 28.96 -21.77
C SER A 410 -24.83 29.63 -21.68
N SER A 411 -24.48 30.23 -20.54
CA SER A 411 -23.32 31.13 -20.41
C SER A 411 -22.29 30.77 -19.32
N ILE A 412 -22.26 29.52 -18.84
CA ILE A 412 -21.09 29.02 -18.09
C ILE A 412 -19.92 28.88 -19.08
N SER A 413 -18.84 29.64 -18.90
CA SER A 413 -17.68 29.60 -19.79
C SER A 413 -16.91 28.28 -19.69
N ASP A 414 -16.46 27.77 -20.83
CA ASP A 414 -15.64 26.54 -20.96
C ASP A 414 -14.38 26.51 -20.06
N ASP A 415 -13.88 27.67 -19.61
CA ASP A 415 -12.74 27.79 -18.68
C ASP A 415 -12.99 27.23 -17.27
N LEU A 416 -14.26 27.00 -16.89
CA LEU A 416 -14.61 26.32 -15.63
C LEU A 416 -14.71 24.79 -15.83
N LEU A 417 -15.06 24.32 -17.03
CA LEU A 417 -15.02 22.89 -17.39
C LEU A 417 -13.60 22.42 -17.69
N SER A 418 -12.77 23.23 -18.35
CA SER A 418 -11.39 22.89 -18.72
C SER A 418 -10.45 22.70 -17.51
N GLN A 419 -10.74 23.37 -16.39
CA GLN A 419 -10.00 23.20 -15.13
C GLN A 419 -10.36 21.93 -14.35
N PHE A 420 -11.55 21.35 -14.59
CA PHE A 420 -11.96 20.06 -14.00
C PHE A 420 -11.74 18.86 -14.94
N LEU A 421 -11.53 19.10 -16.24
CA LEU A 421 -11.33 18.06 -17.27
C LEU A 421 -9.95 18.11 -17.96
N SER A 422 -8.92 18.54 -17.22
CA SER A 422 -7.52 18.26 -17.61
C SER A 422 -7.27 16.74 -17.60
N PRO A 423 -6.57 16.16 -18.60
CA PRO A 423 -6.37 14.72 -18.65
C PRO A 423 -5.50 14.26 -17.47
N PHE A 424 -6.13 13.59 -16.51
CA PHE A 424 -5.41 12.79 -15.53
C PHE A 424 -4.61 11.71 -16.28
N ASP A 425 -3.28 11.76 -16.17
CA ASP A 425 -2.40 10.67 -16.58
C ASP A 425 -2.67 9.44 -15.69
N THR A 426 -3.70 8.67 -16.06
CA THR A 426 -3.99 7.35 -15.49
C THR A 426 -3.37 6.25 -16.37
N PRO A 427 -2.16 5.76 -16.07
CA PRO A 427 -1.61 4.57 -16.71
C PRO A 427 -2.27 3.30 -16.12
N SER A 428 -3.60 3.17 -16.24
CA SER A 428 -4.38 2.02 -15.75
C SER A 428 -5.12 1.26 -16.86
N LEU A 429 -5.01 1.72 -18.11
CA LEU A 429 -5.49 1.02 -19.30
C LEU A 429 -4.30 0.48 -20.09
N LEU A 430 -3.84 -0.74 -19.78
CA LEU A 430 -3.29 -1.77 -20.70
C LEU A 430 -2.70 -2.98 -19.90
N TRP A 431 -3.46 -4.07 -19.89
CA TRP A 431 -3.04 -5.48 -19.70
C TRP A 431 -2.30 -5.95 -18.44
N SER A 432 -3.10 -6.52 -17.54
CA SER A 432 -2.75 -7.72 -16.78
C SER A 432 -2.08 -8.79 -17.66
N GLN A 433 -0.87 -9.24 -17.32
CA GLN A 433 -0.41 -10.61 -17.61
C GLN A 433 0.89 -10.95 -16.84
N SER A 434 0.74 -11.91 -15.93
CA SER A 434 1.65 -12.98 -15.50
C SER A 434 3.17 -12.72 -15.36
N PHE A 435 3.64 -12.82 -14.11
CA PHE A 435 5.03 -13.19 -13.79
C PHE A 435 5.10 -14.65 -13.28
N PRO A 436 6.22 -15.38 -13.50
CA PRO A 436 6.41 -16.72 -12.95
C PRO A 436 6.57 -16.67 -11.43
N ILE A 437 5.97 -17.65 -10.76
CA ILE A 437 5.85 -17.72 -9.30
C ILE A 437 7.04 -18.52 -8.73
N ALA A 438 7.96 -17.85 -8.05
CA ALA A 438 8.93 -18.51 -7.18
C ALA A 438 8.27 -18.85 -5.83
N LEU A 439 8.62 -20.00 -5.25
CA LEU A 439 8.06 -20.46 -3.98
C LEU A 439 8.65 -19.67 -2.81
N ASP A 440 7.81 -18.92 -2.11
CA ASP A 440 8.10 -18.49 -0.74
C ASP A 440 6.80 -18.42 0.09
N ASN A 441 6.88 -18.76 1.37
CA ASN A 441 5.73 -19.01 2.26
C ASN A 441 5.28 -17.77 3.06
N HIS A 442 5.82 -16.58 2.77
CA HIS A 442 5.53 -15.35 3.51
C HIS A 442 4.47 -14.48 2.79
N PRO A 443 3.49 -13.87 3.48
CA PRO A 443 2.53 -12.98 2.85
C PRO A 443 3.21 -11.76 2.21
N ARG A 444 2.91 -11.54 0.94
CA ARG A 444 3.43 -10.39 0.16
C ARG A 444 2.96 -9.06 0.77
N GLY A 445 3.84 -8.06 0.79
CA GLY A 445 3.62 -6.73 1.37
C GLY A 445 4.08 -6.57 2.82
N PHE A 446 4.42 -7.68 3.51
CA PHE A 446 5.00 -7.69 4.85
C PHE A 446 6.51 -7.91 4.78
N MET A 447 7.26 -7.25 5.67
CA MET A 447 8.67 -7.54 5.90
C MET A 447 8.82 -8.62 6.96
N ARG A 448 9.86 -9.44 6.84
CA ARG A 448 10.28 -10.35 7.92
C ARG A 448 11.08 -9.61 8.98
N ALA A 449 11.12 -10.18 10.18
CA ALA A 449 11.87 -9.64 11.32
C ALA A 449 13.36 -9.36 11.03
N ASP A 450 13.99 -10.13 10.13
CA ASP A 450 15.37 -9.97 9.67
C ASP A 450 15.53 -9.01 8.47
N GLU A 451 14.45 -8.73 7.74
CA GLU A 451 14.46 -7.85 6.57
C GLU A 451 14.38 -6.36 6.94
N ILE A 452 13.85 -6.02 8.11
CA ILE A 452 13.69 -4.65 8.65
C ILE A 452 15.04 -4.00 9.04
N PHE A 453 16.07 -4.82 9.22
CA PHE A 453 17.38 -4.39 9.67
C PHE A 453 18.43 -4.59 8.58
N THR A 454 19.38 -3.66 8.54
CA THR A 454 20.65 -3.82 7.84
C THR A 454 21.42 -5.03 8.41
N GLU A 455 22.41 -5.52 7.67
CA GLU A 455 23.24 -6.68 8.08
C GLU A 455 23.97 -6.48 9.42
N ASN A 456 24.10 -5.22 9.88
CA ASN A 456 24.65 -4.84 11.18
C ASN A 456 23.58 -4.67 12.30
N GLY A 457 22.33 -5.07 12.06
CA GLY A 457 21.21 -4.93 13.02
C GLY A 457 20.64 -3.51 13.18
N GLY A 458 21.12 -2.53 12.40
CA GLY A 458 20.60 -1.15 12.41
C GLY A 458 19.41 -0.96 11.45
N PRO A 459 18.52 0.03 11.66
CA PRO A 459 17.37 0.28 10.78
C PRO A 459 17.77 0.66 9.34
N ILE A 460 16.92 0.31 8.36
CA ILE A 460 17.17 0.57 6.93
C ILE A 460 17.25 2.09 6.64
N PRO A 461 18.35 2.57 6.02
CA PRO A 461 18.42 3.91 5.44
C PRO A 461 17.80 3.92 4.03
N LEU A 462 16.84 4.82 3.80
CA LEU A 462 16.22 5.02 2.49
C LEU A 462 17.06 5.99 1.62
N PRO A 463 16.71 6.24 0.33
CA PRO A 463 17.39 7.23 -0.49
C PRO A 463 17.45 8.64 0.15
N PRO A 464 18.49 9.45 -0.13
CA PRO A 464 18.72 10.73 0.57
C PRO A 464 17.55 11.73 0.55
N ARG A 465 16.66 11.67 -0.44
CA ARG A 465 15.45 12.50 -0.50
C ARG A 465 14.55 12.36 0.73
N PHE A 466 14.55 11.20 1.41
CA PHE A 466 13.79 11.01 2.65
C PHE A 466 14.34 11.82 3.84
N ALA A 467 15.65 12.08 3.86
CA ALA A 467 16.24 13.03 4.82
C ALA A 467 15.80 14.47 4.54
N GLN A 468 15.64 14.83 3.25
CA GLN A 468 15.14 16.13 2.83
C GLN A 468 13.65 16.29 3.16
N ILE A 469 12.80 15.29 2.86
CA ILE A 469 11.38 15.25 3.23
C ILE A 469 11.21 15.49 4.73
N LYS A 470 11.93 14.72 5.57
CA LYS A 470 11.94 14.93 7.02
C LYS A 470 12.35 16.36 7.39
N ARG A 471 13.47 16.86 6.86
CA ARG A 471 13.90 18.24 7.13
C ARG A 471 12.81 19.27 6.78
N SER A 472 12.13 19.13 5.65
CA SER A 472 11.06 20.03 5.21
C SER A 472 9.82 19.98 6.13
N LEU A 473 9.44 18.80 6.63
CA LEU A 473 8.26 18.64 7.50
C LEU A 473 8.39 19.38 8.84
N VAL A 474 9.59 19.45 9.41
CA VAL A 474 9.85 20.09 10.73
C VAL A 474 10.44 21.51 10.64
N ALA A 475 10.80 21.98 9.44
CA ALA A 475 11.46 23.27 9.23
C ALA A 475 10.63 24.44 9.80
N GLY A 476 11.23 25.22 10.71
CA GLY A 476 10.58 26.35 11.37
C GLY A 476 9.55 25.96 12.43
N LYS A 477 9.40 24.67 12.73
CA LYS A 477 8.45 24.08 13.70
C LYS A 477 9.14 23.25 14.77
N GLU A 478 10.48 23.23 14.79
CA GLU A 478 11.32 22.34 15.59
C GLU A 478 10.97 22.42 17.08
N HIS A 479 10.76 23.63 17.60
CA HIS A 479 10.39 23.84 19.00
C HIS A 479 9.00 23.29 19.33
N ALA A 480 8.01 23.50 18.46
CA ALA A 480 6.66 22.98 18.63
C ALA A 480 6.64 21.44 18.56
N ILE A 481 7.44 20.85 17.67
CA ILE A 481 7.61 19.39 17.54
C ILE A 481 8.29 18.78 18.77
N VAL A 482 9.32 19.43 19.34
CA VAL A 482 9.93 18.97 20.61
C VAL A 482 8.92 19.01 21.75
N GLN A 483 8.19 20.12 21.92
CA GLN A 483 7.15 20.21 22.96
C GLN A 483 6.03 19.18 22.76
N SER A 484 5.61 18.93 21.52
CA SER A 484 4.52 17.98 21.23
C SER A 484 4.94 16.54 21.53
N TRP A 485 6.18 16.18 21.19
CA TRP A 485 6.78 14.88 21.52
C TRP A 485 6.86 14.64 23.02
N GLU A 486 7.28 15.64 23.81
CA GLU A 486 7.30 15.52 25.27
C GLU A 486 5.91 15.26 25.86
N ARG A 487 4.89 16.00 25.42
CA ARG A 487 3.49 15.77 25.84
C ARG A 487 2.98 14.39 25.40
N LEU A 488 3.33 13.96 24.19
CA LEU A 488 2.97 12.66 23.64
C LEU A 488 3.55 11.49 24.44
N LEU A 489 4.82 11.55 24.84
CA LEU A 489 5.45 10.50 25.64
C LEU A 489 4.80 10.34 27.04
N VAL A 490 4.32 11.44 27.63
CA VAL A 490 3.55 11.41 28.89
C VAL A 490 2.18 10.76 28.66
N ALA A 491 1.45 11.18 27.62
CA ALA A 491 0.14 10.63 27.27
C ALA A 491 0.19 9.13 26.95
N LEU A 492 1.17 8.69 26.14
CA LEU A 492 1.42 7.27 25.83
C LEU A 492 1.65 6.46 27.09
N ARG A 493 2.53 6.90 27.99
CA ARG A 493 2.83 6.18 29.23
C ARG A 493 1.59 5.99 30.10
N ALA A 494 0.73 7.01 30.19
CA ALA A 494 -0.53 6.94 30.93
C ALA A 494 -1.53 5.98 30.28
N GLU A 495 -1.72 6.04 28.95
CA GLU A 495 -2.67 5.17 28.25
C GLU A 495 -2.20 3.71 28.23
N ILE A 496 -0.89 3.45 28.06
CA ILE A 496 -0.33 2.09 28.14
C ILE A 496 -0.55 1.47 29.54
N ALA A 497 -0.48 2.26 30.61
CA ALA A 497 -0.80 1.77 31.96
C ALA A 497 -2.29 1.36 32.07
N VAL A 498 -3.21 2.11 31.45
CA VAL A 498 -4.63 1.74 31.38
C VAL A 498 -4.83 0.47 30.53
N ILE A 499 -4.17 0.37 29.37
CA ILE A 499 -4.25 -0.80 28.49
C ILE A 499 -3.70 -2.06 29.18
N GLY A 500 -2.55 -1.98 29.86
CA GLY A 500 -1.94 -3.12 30.55
C GLY A 500 -2.81 -3.70 31.67
N VAL A 501 -3.64 -2.86 32.33
CA VAL A 501 -4.64 -3.30 33.32
C VAL A 501 -5.90 -3.84 32.66
N ARG A 502 -6.45 -3.13 31.67
CA ARG A 502 -7.75 -3.45 31.05
C ARG A 502 -7.70 -4.59 30.02
N LYS A 503 -6.56 -4.80 29.36
CA LYS A 503 -6.35 -5.82 28.32
C LYS A 503 -7.51 -5.84 27.31
N SER A 504 -8.09 -7.01 27.03
CA SER A 504 -9.19 -7.19 26.07
C SER A 504 -10.45 -6.40 26.43
N ASP A 505 -10.73 -6.13 27.71
CA ASP A 505 -11.90 -5.38 28.19
C ASP A 505 -11.86 -3.88 27.84
N ILE A 506 -10.81 -3.44 27.14
CA ILE A 506 -10.69 -2.08 26.61
C ILE A 506 -11.28 -1.95 25.20
N ILE A 507 -11.48 -3.07 24.49
CA ILE A 507 -12.05 -3.10 23.14
C ILE A 507 -13.59 -3.02 23.25
N PRO A 508 -14.24 -1.96 22.73
CA PRO A 508 -15.68 -1.82 22.80
C PRO A 508 -16.40 -2.92 22.02
N THR A 509 -17.52 -3.36 22.58
CA THR A 509 -18.45 -4.32 21.98
C THR A 509 -19.86 -3.76 22.09
N ILE A 510 -20.68 -3.95 21.05
CA ILE A 510 -22.13 -3.66 21.04
C ILE A 510 -22.84 -4.81 20.31
N ASP A 511 -24.08 -5.12 20.67
CA ASP A 511 -24.90 -6.07 19.91
C ASP A 511 -25.55 -5.38 18.70
N PHE A 512 -25.71 -6.09 17.58
CA PHE A 512 -26.36 -5.54 16.38
C PHE A 512 -27.80 -5.06 16.66
N SER A 513 -28.53 -5.74 17.55
CA SER A 513 -29.88 -5.31 17.97
C SER A 513 -29.87 -4.01 18.78
N GLU A 514 -28.74 -3.64 19.40
CA GLU A 514 -28.59 -2.41 20.18
C GLU A 514 -28.21 -1.18 19.33
N LEU A 515 -28.00 -1.32 18.01
CA LEU A 515 -27.60 -0.20 17.14
C LEU A 515 -28.67 0.91 17.01
N GLN A 516 -29.91 0.66 17.44
CA GLN A 516 -30.97 1.68 17.54
C GLN A 516 -31.09 2.29 18.95
N ASN A 517 -30.38 1.76 19.94
CA ASN A 517 -30.43 2.27 21.32
C ASN A 517 -29.43 3.42 21.50
N HIS A 518 -29.93 4.67 21.44
CA HIS A 518 -29.11 5.89 21.54
C HIS A 518 -28.13 5.91 22.72
N ALA A 519 -28.51 5.40 23.90
CA ALA A 519 -27.63 5.40 25.07
C ALA A 519 -26.46 4.43 24.90
N ARG A 520 -26.74 3.20 24.43
CA ARG A 520 -25.75 2.15 24.17
C ARG A 520 -24.82 2.55 23.02
N VAL A 521 -25.38 3.10 21.95
CA VAL A 521 -24.65 3.67 20.82
C VAL A 521 -23.76 4.84 21.26
N SER A 522 -24.24 5.78 22.07
CA SER A 522 -23.41 6.90 22.53
C SER A 522 -22.21 6.45 23.37
N GLU A 523 -22.39 5.45 24.24
CA GLU A 523 -21.29 4.87 25.02
C GLU A 523 -20.30 4.10 24.12
N PHE A 524 -20.82 3.26 23.22
CA PHE A 524 -20.02 2.47 22.29
C PHE A 524 -19.20 3.35 21.35
N THR A 525 -19.81 4.35 20.72
CA THR A 525 -19.16 5.22 19.72
C THR A 525 -18.10 6.11 20.35
N ALA A 526 -18.31 6.62 21.57
CA ALA A 526 -17.29 7.34 22.32
C ALA A 526 -16.06 6.45 22.62
N LYS A 527 -16.29 5.18 22.98
CA LYS A 527 -15.21 4.20 23.16
C LYS A 527 -14.52 3.88 21.83
N LEU A 528 -15.27 3.57 20.77
CA LEU A 528 -14.73 3.26 19.45
C LEU A 528 -13.88 4.42 18.91
N ARG A 529 -14.36 5.66 19.00
CA ARG A 529 -13.57 6.82 18.57
C ARG A 529 -12.24 6.98 19.30
N ARG A 530 -12.17 6.65 20.60
CA ARG A 530 -10.92 6.65 21.37
C ARG A 530 -10.03 5.44 21.10
N ARG A 531 -10.63 4.26 20.89
CA ARG A 531 -9.93 2.96 20.84
C ARG A 531 -9.51 2.57 19.43
N GLY A 532 -10.22 3.02 18.40
CA GLY A 532 -9.93 2.75 16.99
C GLY A 532 -10.35 1.37 16.48
N GLY A 533 -10.95 0.51 17.30
CA GLY A 533 -11.45 -0.81 16.87
C GLY A 533 -12.51 -1.34 17.82
N ALA A 534 -13.37 -2.23 17.32
CA ALA A 534 -14.55 -2.73 18.00
C ALA A 534 -15.01 -4.11 17.48
N ILE A 535 -15.97 -4.70 18.20
CA ILE A 535 -16.75 -5.85 17.74
C ILE A 535 -18.24 -5.46 17.75
N ILE A 536 -18.95 -5.69 16.65
CA ILE A 536 -20.41 -5.69 16.61
C ILE A 536 -20.86 -7.15 16.65
N ARG A 537 -21.66 -7.53 17.65
CA ARG A 537 -22.09 -8.91 17.87
C ARG A 537 -23.31 -9.27 17.06
N ASN A 538 -23.42 -10.54 16.67
CA ASN A 538 -24.63 -11.10 16.06
C ASN A 538 -25.13 -10.30 14.84
N VAL A 539 -24.22 -9.80 13.99
CA VAL A 539 -24.57 -9.08 12.76
C VAL A 539 -25.24 -10.03 11.78
N VAL A 540 -24.68 -11.22 11.61
CA VAL A 540 -25.31 -12.35 10.92
C VAL A 540 -25.73 -13.37 11.99
N PRO A 541 -26.88 -14.07 11.85
CA PRO A 541 -27.24 -15.16 12.74
C PRO A 541 -26.14 -16.24 12.78
N ALA A 542 -25.77 -16.72 13.96
CA ALA A 542 -24.67 -17.68 14.11
C ALA A 542 -24.85 -18.98 13.31
N SER A 543 -26.10 -19.45 13.17
CA SER A 543 -26.46 -20.62 12.34
C SER A 543 -26.21 -20.38 10.84
N GLU A 544 -26.46 -19.16 10.36
CA GLU A 544 -26.23 -18.78 8.96
C GLU A 544 -24.73 -18.62 8.69
N ALA A 545 -23.99 -17.97 9.59
CA ALA A 545 -22.54 -17.87 9.51
C ALA A 545 -21.84 -19.25 9.57
N HIS A 546 -22.40 -20.23 10.29
CA HIS A 546 -21.94 -21.61 10.25
C HIS A 546 -22.27 -22.30 8.91
N ALA A 547 -23.48 -22.14 8.38
CA ALA A 547 -23.85 -22.68 7.07
C ALA A 547 -22.95 -22.12 5.95
N TRP A 548 -22.56 -20.84 6.03
CA TRP A 548 -21.58 -20.24 5.12
C TRP A 548 -20.17 -20.83 5.25
N ARG A 549 -19.78 -21.33 6.44
CA ARG A 549 -18.52 -22.07 6.62
C ARG A 549 -18.57 -23.39 5.86
N GLU A 550 -19.63 -24.17 6.05
CA GLU A 550 -19.84 -25.46 5.39
C GLU A 550 -19.93 -25.28 3.87
N GLU A 551 -20.68 -24.29 3.39
CA GLU A 551 -20.75 -23.92 1.98
C GLU A 551 -19.38 -23.50 1.39
N THR A 552 -18.51 -22.87 2.19
CA THR A 552 -17.13 -22.56 1.79
C THR A 552 -16.29 -23.82 1.65
N GLU A 553 -16.41 -24.76 2.60
CA GLU A 553 -15.70 -26.04 2.58
C GLU A 553 -16.16 -26.90 1.39
N THR A 554 -17.47 -26.97 1.12
CA THR A 554 -18.03 -27.60 -0.08
C THR A 554 -17.50 -26.96 -1.37
N TYR A 555 -17.59 -25.63 -1.51
CA TYR A 555 -17.13 -24.91 -2.70
C TYR A 555 -15.62 -25.12 -2.97
N LEU A 556 -14.80 -25.22 -1.93
CA LEU A 556 -13.38 -25.56 -2.06
C LEU A 556 -13.17 -27.02 -2.48
N SER A 557 -13.97 -27.96 -1.96
CA SER A 557 -13.89 -29.39 -2.29
C SER A 557 -14.30 -29.70 -3.74
N GLU A 558 -15.30 -28.98 -4.26
CA GLU A 558 -15.75 -29.08 -5.66
C GLU A 558 -14.77 -28.41 -6.65
N ASN A 559 -13.94 -27.49 -6.15
CA ASN A 559 -12.97 -26.73 -6.92
C ASN A 559 -11.52 -26.98 -6.44
N PRO A 560 -11.00 -28.24 -6.49
CA PRO A 560 -9.72 -28.62 -5.89
C PRO A 560 -8.49 -27.99 -6.56
N HIS A 561 -8.67 -27.29 -7.68
CA HIS A 561 -7.64 -26.48 -8.33
C HIS A 561 -7.45 -25.09 -7.69
N THR A 562 -8.25 -24.75 -6.68
CA THR A 562 -8.17 -23.48 -5.95
C THR A 562 -6.79 -23.29 -5.33
N LYS A 563 -6.15 -22.16 -5.61
CA LYS A 563 -4.86 -21.80 -4.98
C LYS A 563 -5.10 -21.20 -3.60
N GLY A 564 -4.66 -21.91 -2.57
CA GLY A 564 -4.43 -21.34 -1.24
C GLY A 564 -2.95 -21.29 -0.89
N TRP A 565 -2.63 -20.54 0.17
CA TRP A 565 -1.26 -20.27 0.61
C TRP A 565 -1.10 -20.58 2.11
N PRO A 566 -0.03 -21.29 2.53
CA PRO A 566 0.98 -21.97 1.71
C PRO A 566 0.43 -23.21 0.97
N THR A 567 1.11 -23.66 -0.08
CA THR A 567 0.61 -24.70 -1.00
C THR A 567 0.42 -26.09 -0.39
N ARG A 568 0.98 -26.35 0.80
CA ARG A 568 0.95 -27.67 1.48
C ARG A 568 -0.06 -27.74 2.63
N ASP A 569 -0.47 -26.59 3.16
CA ASP A 569 -1.56 -26.45 4.13
C ASP A 569 -2.14 -25.03 3.94
N PRO A 570 -3.09 -24.85 3.02
CA PRO A 570 -3.54 -23.52 2.60
C PRO A 570 -4.40 -22.86 3.66
N HIS A 571 -3.96 -21.72 4.19
CA HIS A 571 -4.72 -20.94 5.18
C HIS A 571 -5.36 -19.69 4.59
N LEU A 572 -4.69 -19.07 3.61
CA LEU A 572 -5.17 -17.89 2.91
C LEU A 572 -5.56 -18.27 1.48
N PHE A 573 -6.87 -18.34 1.22
CA PHE A 573 -7.38 -18.78 -0.08
C PHE A 573 -7.52 -17.59 -1.03
N GLY A 574 -6.99 -17.72 -2.25
CA GLY A 574 -7.10 -16.73 -3.31
C GLY A 574 -8.45 -16.73 -4.01
N ILE A 575 -9.54 -16.83 -3.25
CA ILE A 575 -10.93 -16.75 -3.71
C ILE A 575 -11.58 -15.47 -3.22
N TYR A 576 -12.47 -14.93 -4.04
CA TYR A 576 -13.10 -13.62 -3.88
C TYR A 576 -14.62 -13.72 -4.08
N TRP A 577 -15.10 -14.70 -4.85
CA TRP A 577 -16.48 -14.76 -5.33
C TRP A 577 -17.25 -15.99 -4.84
N SER A 578 -16.79 -16.73 -3.82
CA SER A 578 -17.55 -17.88 -3.31
C SER A 578 -18.98 -17.49 -2.86
N PRO A 579 -19.95 -18.41 -2.86
CA PRO A 579 -21.31 -18.14 -2.40
C PRO A 579 -21.38 -17.45 -1.03
N SER A 580 -20.59 -17.94 -0.07
CA SER A 580 -20.43 -17.32 1.25
C SER A 580 -19.88 -15.88 1.17
N GLN A 581 -18.87 -15.62 0.34
CA GLN A 581 -18.30 -14.27 0.16
C GLN A 581 -19.25 -13.28 -0.50
N ILE A 582 -20.13 -13.76 -1.39
CA ILE A 582 -21.18 -12.92 -1.98
C ILE A 582 -22.26 -12.62 -0.94
N LYS A 583 -22.75 -13.64 -0.22
CA LYS A 583 -23.71 -13.48 0.87
C LYS A 583 -23.20 -12.51 1.92
N GLY A 584 -21.99 -12.73 2.45
CA GLY A 584 -21.40 -11.87 3.48
C GLY A 584 -21.25 -10.39 3.08
N ARG A 585 -20.96 -10.08 1.81
CA ARG A 585 -20.83 -8.69 1.33
C ARG A 585 -22.18 -8.04 0.96
N ALA A 586 -23.17 -8.82 0.55
CA ALA A 586 -24.50 -8.33 0.20
C ALA A 586 -25.49 -8.30 1.39
N HIS A 587 -25.21 -9.06 2.46
CA HIS A 587 -26.15 -9.31 3.56
C HIS A 587 -26.66 -8.00 4.20
N PRO A 588 -27.99 -7.79 4.32
CA PRO A 588 -28.56 -6.52 4.77
C PRO A 588 -28.01 -5.99 6.10
N ASN A 589 -27.81 -6.87 7.09
CA ASN A 589 -27.25 -6.45 8.39
C ASN A 589 -25.77 -6.05 8.30
N VAL A 590 -24.99 -6.63 7.38
CA VAL A 590 -23.58 -6.25 7.20
C VAL A 590 -23.50 -4.87 6.59
N LEU A 591 -24.31 -4.60 5.55
CA LEU A 591 -24.45 -3.27 4.96
C LEU A 591 -24.97 -2.24 6.00
N ALA A 592 -25.92 -2.61 6.84
CA ALA A 592 -26.41 -1.76 7.92
C ALA A 592 -25.34 -1.46 8.99
N ALA A 593 -24.54 -2.47 9.38
CA ALA A 593 -23.43 -2.30 10.31
C ALA A 593 -22.32 -1.41 9.71
N GLN A 594 -22.01 -1.56 8.42
CA GLN A 594 -21.09 -0.69 7.70
C GLN A 594 -21.60 0.76 7.67
N ARG A 595 -22.87 1.00 7.29
CA ARG A 595 -23.51 2.33 7.31
C ARG A 595 -23.40 3.00 8.68
N PHE A 596 -23.71 2.25 9.74
CA PHE A 596 -23.59 2.72 11.12
C PHE A 596 -22.14 3.14 11.46
N LEU A 597 -21.16 2.31 11.11
CA LEU A 597 -19.74 2.58 11.37
C LEU A 597 -19.20 3.78 10.57
N MET A 598 -19.51 3.85 9.28
CA MET A 598 -19.04 4.92 8.38
C MET A 598 -19.60 6.28 8.79
N ARG A 599 -20.85 6.36 9.25
CA ARG A 599 -21.46 7.58 9.83
C ARG A 599 -20.79 8.09 11.12
N LEU A 600 -19.82 7.35 11.70
CA LEU A 600 -18.99 7.83 12.83
C LEU A 600 -17.82 8.72 12.39
N TRP A 601 -17.46 8.66 11.11
CA TRP A 601 -16.55 9.61 10.47
C TRP A 601 -17.27 10.92 10.21
N ARG A 602 -16.52 12.01 10.17
CA ARG A 602 -17.05 13.34 9.84
C ARG A 602 -16.12 14.02 8.85
N SER A 603 -16.68 14.82 7.96
CA SER A 603 -15.88 15.74 7.17
C SER A 603 -15.81 17.09 7.88
N ARG A 604 -14.61 17.69 7.97
CA ARG A 604 -14.49 19.13 8.32
C ARG A 604 -14.74 20.05 7.12
N ASP A 605 -14.68 19.51 5.91
CA ASP A 605 -15.02 20.18 4.67
C ASP A 605 -16.44 19.75 4.22
N PRO A 606 -17.45 20.64 4.26
CA PRO A 606 -18.81 20.29 3.84
C PRO A 606 -18.93 19.99 2.33
N SER A 607 -17.91 20.32 1.53
CA SER A 607 -17.84 20.04 0.09
C SER A 607 -17.02 18.79 -0.26
N ALA A 608 -16.57 18.02 0.74
CA ALA A 608 -15.79 16.82 0.52
C ALA A 608 -16.60 15.73 -0.20
N PRO A 609 -16.13 15.18 -1.35
CA PRO A 609 -16.86 14.17 -2.11
C PRO A 609 -16.77 12.78 -1.45
N VAL A 610 -17.64 12.55 -0.46
CA VAL A 610 -17.84 11.24 0.19
C VAL A 610 -19.28 11.07 0.64
N VAL A 611 -19.90 9.92 0.33
CA VAL A 611 -21.24 9.55 0.84
C VAL A 611 -21.08 8.42 1.84
N ALA A 612 -21.15 8.75 3.13
CA ALA A 612 -20.82 7.83 4.23
C ALA A 612 -21.92 6.80 4.57
N ASP A 613 -23.07 6.82 3.89
CA ASP A 613 -24.16 5.86 4.08
C ASP A 613 -24.46 4.98 2.85
N LEU A 614 -23.65 5.11 1.81
CA LEU A 614 -23.61 4.21 0.66
C LEU A 614 -22.36 3.30 0.78
N PRO A 615 -22.49 2.12 1.41
CA PRO A 615 -21.42 1.13 1.43
C PRO A 615 -21.16 0.59 0.02
N VAL A 616 -19.89 0.44 -0.32
CA VAL A 616 -19.42 -0.23 -1.52
C VAL A 616 -18.53 -1.41 -1.16
N ALA A 617 -18.73 -2.53 -1.83
CA ALA A 617 -18.04 -3.77 -1.51
C ALA A 617 -16.56 -3.72 -1.95
N TYR A 618 -15.67 -4.23 -1.11
CA TYR A 618 -14.29 -4.57 -1.46
C TYR A 618 -14.12 -6.09 -1.41
N ALA A 619 -13.70 -6.68 -2.51
CA ALA A 619 -13.54 -8.11 -2.67
C ALA A 619 -12.15 -8.56 -2.19
N ASP A 620 -12.03 -8.80 -0.89
CA ASP A 620 -10.87 -9.48 -0.30
C ASP A 620 -11.15 -10.97 -0.10
N ARG A 621 -10.10 -11.69 0.31
CA ARG A 621 -10.01 -13.14 0.50
C ARG A 621 -10.76 -13.61 1.76
N LEU A 622 -10.71 -14.92 1.98
CA LEU A 622 -11.04 -15.53 3.27
C LEU A 622 -9.82 -16.27 3.85
N ARG A 623 -9.85 -16.49 5.16
CA ARG A 623 -8.83 -17.25 5.89
C ARG A 623 -9.47 -18.41 6.62
N ILE A 624 -9.00 -19.64 6.36
CA ILE A 624 -9.29 -20.85 7.14
C ILE A 624 -8.01 -21.20 7.87
N ARG A 625 -7.99 -21.09 9.20
CA ARG A 625 -6.79 -21.38 9.99
C ARG A 625 -6.90 -22.78 10.59
N THR A 626 -5.90 -23.64 10.38
CA THR A 626 -5.87 -25.01 10.93
C THR A 626 -5.06 -25.09 12.23
N PRO A 627 -5.25 -26.14 13.05
CA PRO A 627 -4.45 -26.37 14.26
C PRO A 627 -3.00 -26.72 13.90
N GLY A 628 -2.03 -26.17 14.64
CA GLY A 628 -0.60 -26.45 14.42
C GLY A 628 0.13 -25.53 13.45
N ASP A 629 -0.54 -24.48 12.97
CA ASP A 629 0.04 -23.45 12.13
C ASP A 629 1.01 -22.53 12.92
N GLU A 630 2.29 -22.90 12.95
CA GLU A 630 3.37 -22.05 13.46
C GLU A 630 3.80 -20.94 12.47
N ALA A 631 3.33 -20.99 11.21
CA ALA A 631 3.85 -20.17 10.12
C ALA A 631 3.22 -18.77 10.05
N TRP A 632 1.97 -18.59 10.46
CA TRP A 632 1.23 -17.33 10.33
C TRP A 632 1.05 -16.56 11.63
N HIS A 633 2.10 -15.84 12.05
CA HIS A 633 1.96 -14.66 12.90
C HIS A 633 2.32 -13.40 12.10
N LEU A 634 1.65 -12.28 12.41
CA LEU A 634 1.98 -10.97 11.83
C LEU A 634 2.49 -10.05 12.93
N ASN A 635 3.68 -9.50 12.70
CA ASN A 635 4.24 -8.43 13.53
C ASN A 635 3.29 -7.22 13.58
N ALA A 636 3.50 -6.31 14.54
CA ALA A 636 2.65 -5.12 14.64
C ALA A 636 2.88 -4.21 13.42
N HIS A 637 1.82 -3.81 12.73
CA HIS A 637 1.91 -3.02 11.50
C HIS A 637 0.69 -2.10 11.31
N VAL A 638 0.76 -1.27 10.26
CA VAL A 638 -0.35 -0.46 9.74
C VAL A 638 -0.37 -0.56 8.21
N ASP A 639 -1.54 -0.82 7.62
CA ASP A 639 -1.75 -0.89 6.17
C ASP A 639 -2.11 0.45 5.53
N GLY A 640 -2.16 0.49 4.20
CA GLY A 640 -2.60 1.67 3.44
C GLY A 640 -1.48 2.69 3.34
N GLY A 641 -0.29 2.24 2.98
CA GLY A 641 0.89 3.08 2.82
C GLY A 641 1.82 3.07 4.03
N SER A 642 3.08 3.29 3.73
CA SER A 642 4.24 3.19 4.61
C SER A 642 4.96 4.54 4.55
N VAL A 643 5.94 4.71 3.65
CA VAL A 643 6.67 5.98 3.46
C VAL A 643 5.77 7.10 2.95
N GLU A 644 4.68 6.77 2.25
CA GLU A 644 3.65 7.70 1.75
C GLU A 644 3.11 8.63 2.83
N ARG A 645 3.17 8.21 4.11
CA ARG A 645 2.71 8.99 5.27
C ARG A 645 3.52 10.27 5.53
N TRP A 646 4.77 10.31 5.05
CA TRP A 646 5.65 11.48 5.14
C TRP A 646 5.76 12.24 3.80
N GLU A 647 5.28 11.68 2.69
CA GLU A 647 5.48 12.26 1.36
C GLU A 647 4.37 13.24 0.98
N SER A 648 4.76 14.32 0.28
CA SER A 648 3.85 15.34 -0.25
C SER A 648 2.77 14.73 -1.15
N ASP A 649 3.15 13.74 -1.96
CA ASP A 649 2.32 13.21 -3.03
C ASP A 649 1.46 12.01 -2.55
N GLY A 650 1.73 11.56 -1.32
CA GLY A 650 0.99 10.51 -0.61
C GLY A 650 -0.05 11.11 0.34
N TYR A 651 0.18 10.98 1.65
CA TYR A 651 -0.70 11.54 2.68
C TYR A 651 -0.60 13.06 2.84
N GLY A 652 0.49 13.67 2.37
CA GLY A 652 0.66 15.13 2.36
C GLY A 652 -0.34 15.83 1.45
N ASN A 653 -0.76 15.20 0.35
CA ASN A 653 -1.64 15.78 -0.68
C ASN A 653 -3.03 16.14 -0.13
N ALA A 654 -3.47 15.41 0.89
CA ALA A 654 -4.72 15.66 1.61
C ALA A 654 -4.52 16.32 2.99
N GLY A 655 -3.28 16.65 3.38
CA GLY A 655 -2.97 17.25 4.68
C GLY A 655 -3.25 16.36 5.89
N THR A 656 -3.39 15.05 5.71
CA THR A 656 -3.89 14.08 6.72
C THR A 656 -3.28 14.24 8.11
N TYR A 657 -1.95 14.39 8.17
CA TYR A 657 -1.20 14.46 9.42
C TYR A 657 -0.72 15.88 9.75
N GLN A 658 -1.26 16.91 9.08
CA GLN A 658 -0.77 18.29 9.19
C GLN A 658 -0.73 18.79 10.63
N ARG A 659 -1.75 18.49 11.45
CA ARG A 659 -1.79 18.87 12.87
C ARG A 659 -0.66 18.24 13.70
N ILE A 660 -0.20 17.04 13.34
CA ILE A 660 0.96 16.39 13.98
C ILE A 660 2.24 17.12 13.58
N TRP A 661 2.40 17.44 12.28
CA TRP A 661 3.52 18.23 11.75
C TRP A 661 3.54 19.69 12.26
N ASP A 662 2.42 20.20 12.76
CA ASP A 662 2.31 21.53 13.39
C ASP A 662 2.59 21.51 14.91
N GLY A 663 2.96 20.35 15.49
CA GLY A 663 3.20 20.20 16.93
C GLY A 663 1.92 20.16 17.79
N LYS A 664 0.77 19.87 17.17
CA LYS A 664 -0.57 19.86 17.76
C LYS A 664 -1.26 18.51 17.51
N TRP A 665 -0.61 17.41 17.89
CA TRP A 665 -1.20 16.07 17.71
C TRP A 665 -2.51 15.90 18.49
N GLU A 666 -2.75 16.72 19.51
CA GLU A 666 -4.00 16.79 20.26
C GLU A 666 -5.19 17.21 19.36
N ASP A 667 -4.94 18.08 18.36
CA ASP A 667 -5.92 18.57 17.38
C ASP A 667 -6.10 17.63 16.18
N TYR A 668 -5.30 16.55 16.08
CA TYR A 668 -5.42 15.57 15.00
C TYR A 668 -6.62 14.66 15.26
N ASP A 669 -7.73 14.88 14.54
CA ASP A 669 -8.84 13.94 14.52
C ASP A 669 -8.57 12.86 13.45
N PRO A 670 -8.29 11.59 13.83
CA PRO A 670 -8.09 10.52 12.85
C PRO A 670 -9.36 10.21 12.04
N TRP A 671 -10.53 10.59 12.56
CA TRP A 671 -11.87 10.35 12.01
C TRP A 671 -12.34 11.43 11.01
N ASP A 672 -11.46 12.35 10.60
CA ASP A 672 -11.74 13.28 9.51
C ASP A 672 -11.64 12.56 8.15
N SER A 673 -12.76 12.46 7.44
CA SER A 673 -12.81 11.83 6.13
C SER A 673 -12.26 12.73 5.02
N SER A 674 -12.36 14.06 5.14
CA SER A 674 -11.94 14.99 4.07
C SER A 674 -10.46 14.80 3.70
N THR A 675 -9.61 14.67 4.72
CA THR A 675 -8.17 14.49 4.55
C THR A 675 -7.77 13.08 4.11
N ARG A 676 -8.71 12.21 3.73
CA ARG A 676 -8.43 10.87 3.16
C ARG A 676 -8.68 10.81 1.65
N LEU A 677 -9.53 11.68 1.11
CA LEU A 677 -10.09 11.53 -0.25
C LEU A 677 -9.07 11.72 -1.37
N ARG A 678 -8.00 12.51 -1.14
CA ARG A 678 -6.92 12.78 -2.10
C ARG A 678 -5.60 12.06 -1.77
N VAL A 679 -5.63 11.06 -0.88
CA VAL A 679 -4.42 10.33 -0.47
C VAL A 679 -4.05 9.29 -1.52
N THR A 680 -2.81 9.34 -2.01
CA THR A 680 -2.20 8.22 -2.74
C THR A 680 -1.51 7.31 -1.73
N SER A 681 -2.16 6.22 -1.33
CA SER A 681 -1.62 5.29 -0.31
C SER A 681 -0.62 4.27 -0.85
N ASP A 682 -0.38 4.26 -2.16
CA ASP A 682 0.65 3.44 -2.81
C ASP A 682 1.33 4.23 -3.92
N LEU A 683 2.49 4.82 -3.62
CA LEU A 683 3.31 5.53 -4.60
C LEU A 683 4.30 4.61 -5.34
N TYR A 684 4.36 3.32 -4.98
CA TYR A 684 5.42 2.41 -5.41
C TYR A 684 4.91 1.09 -5.99
N ASN A 685 3.61 1.01 -6.31
CA ASN A 685 2.94 -0.16 -6.88
C ASN A 685 3.22 -1.44 -6.06
N GLY A 686 2.99 -1.35 -4.75
CA GLY A 686 3.18 -2.42 -3.79
C GLY A 686 2.32 -3.66 -4.08
N ALA A 687 2.90 -4.85 -3.92
CA ALA A 687 2.20 -6.09 -4.19
C ALA A 687 1.15 -6.38 -3.09
N GLY A 688 -0.13 -6.19 -3.42
CA GLY A 688 -1.24 -6.31 -2.46
C GLY A 688 -1.64 -4.99 -1.79
N SER A 689 -1.16 -3.85 -2.30
CA SER A 689 -1.67 -2.53 -1.92
C SER A 689 -3.18 -2.42 -2.15
N CYS A 690 -3.86 -1.68 -1.28
CA CYS A 690 -5.29 -1.44 -1.41
C CYS A 690 -5.56 -0.16 -2.21
N SER A 691 -6.38 -0.26 -3.26
CA SER A 691 -6.79 0.86 -4.12
C SER A 691 -8.07 1.58 -3.64
N MET A 692 -8.71 1.13 -2.54
CA MET A 692 -9.90 1.77 -1.98
C MET A 692 -9.59 2.53 -0.69
N PHE A 693 -10.26 3.67 -0.49
CA PHE A 693 -10.38 4.27 0.83
C PHE A 693 -11.30 3.40 1.70
N ARG A 694 -10.69 2.69 2.65
CA ARG A 694 -11.36 1.89 3.68
C ARG A 694 -11.53 2.75 4.95
N MET A 695 -12.75 3.12 5.30
CA MET A 695 -13.06 3.78 6.58
C MET A 695 -12.85 2.83 7.76
N PHE A 696 -13.05 1.53 7.55
CA PHE A 696 -12.62 0.49 8.47
C PHE A 696 -12.06 -0.69 7.69
N GLN A 697 -10.98 -1.28 8.20
CA GLN A 697 -10.68 -2.69 7.95
C GLN A 697 -11.65 -3.55 8.79
N GLY A 698 -11.90 -4.78 8.37
CA GLY A 698 -12.74 -5.67 9.14
C GLY A 698 -12.83 -7.09 8.60
N TRP A 699 -13.39 -7.97 9.43
CA TRP A 699 -13.75 -9.33 9.05
C TRP A 699 -14.97 -9.82 9.82
N LEU A 700 -15.75 -10.67 9.16
CA LEU A 700 -16.86 -11.42 9.74
C LEU A 700 -16.36 -12.81 10.16
N SER A 701 -16.75 -13.27 11.35
CA SER A 701 -16.40 -14.62 11.79
C SER A 701 -17.41 -15.66 11.29
N MET A 702 -16.93 -16.84 10.89
CA MET A 702 -17.74 -18.03 10.59
C MET A 702 -17.41 -19.19 11.55
N SER A 703 -16.66 -18.91 12.61
CA SER A 703 -16.26 -19.85 13.67
C SER A 703 -16.15 -19.13 15.01
N ASP A 704 -16.17 -19.88 16.11
CA ASP A 704 -15.74 -19.38 17.40
C ASP A 704 -14.22 -19.20 17.43
N ILE A 705 -13.76 -18.10 18.02
CA ILE A 705 -12.33 -17.78 18.16
C ILE A 705 -12.10 -17.33 19.61
N ASN A 706 -11.44 -18.17 20.40
CA ASN A 706 -10.99 -17.80 21.74
C ASN A 706 -9.73 -16.94 21.66
N PRO A 707 -9.55 -15.90 22.49
CA PRO A 707 -8.30 -15.14 22.51
C PRO A 707 -7.08 -16.00 22.87
N ALA A 708 -7.28 -17.09 23.62
CA ALA A 708 -6.21 -18.04 23.97
C ALA A 708 -5.67 -18.82 22.76
N ASP A 709 -6.48 -19.00 21.70
CA ASP A 709 -6.12 -19.75 20.48
C ASP A 709 -5.26 -18.92 19.51
N GLY A 710 -4.79 -17.75 19.94
CA GLY A 710 -4.21 -16.73 19.06
C GLY A 710 -5.31 -16.03 18.24
N THR A 711 -5.28 -14.70 18.19
CA THR A 711 -6.31 -13.91 17.49
C THR A 711 -5.73 -12.59 16.96
N LEU A 712 -6.59 -11.72 16.43
CA LEU A 712 -6.25 -10.33 16.10
C LEU A 712 -5.78 -9.60 17.37
N LEU A 713 -4.63 -8.95 17.28
CA LEU A 713 -4.12 -8.04 18.30
C LEU A 713 -4.34 -6.60 17.85
N LEU A 714 -4.87 -5.74 18.72
CA LEU A 714 -5.07 -4.32 18.47
C LEU A 714 -4.24 -3.48 19.45
N CYS A 715 -3.82 -2.27 19.05
CA CYS A 715 -3.12 -1.31 19.89
C CYS A 715 -4.05 -0.10 20.19
N PRO A 716 -4.95 -0.19 21.18
CA PRO A 716 -6.18 0.62 21.25
C PRO A 716 -5.96 2.02 21.83
N MET A 717 -5.03 2.77 21.23
CA MET A 717 -4.68 4.16 21.51
C MET A 717 -4.42 4.92 20.21
N LEU A 718 -5.32 4.75 19.23
CA LEU A 718 -5.25 5.21 17.84
C LEU A 718 -4.47 6.52 17.65
N GLN A 719 -5.01 7.65 18.13
CA GLN A 719 -4.40 8.98 17.95
C GLN A 719 -2.95 9.06 18.46
N LEU A 720 -2.67 8.47 19.63
CA LEU A 720 -1.35 8.50 20.25
C LEU A 720 -0.35 7.61 19.50
N ALA A 721 -0.77 6.41 19.08
CA ALA A 721 0.07 5.50 18.31
C ALA A 721 0.42 6.09 16.93
N THR A 722 -0.56 6.66 16.23
CA THR A 722 -0.36 7.35 14.94
C THR A 722 0.59 8.53 15.07
N ALA A 723 0.35 9.44 16.02
CA ALA A 723 1.27 10.55 16.28
C ALA A 723 2.68 10.07 16.66
N TYR A 724 2.79 8.98 17.41
CA TYR A 724 4.08 8.44 17.83
C TYR A 724 4.91 7.90 16.67
N PHE A 725 4.37 6.98 15.86
CA PHE A 725 5.18 6.41 14.78
C PHE A 725 5.51 7.45 13.71
N LEU A 726 4.65 8.46 13.50
CA LEU A 726 4.91 9.57 12.58
C LEU A 726 6.03 10.51 13.07
N LEU A 727 6.09 10.82 14.37
CA LEU A 727 7.13 11.67 14.96
C LEU A 727 8.41 10.90 15.33
N ARG A 728 8.34 9.59 15.56
CA ARG A 728 9.46 8.74 15.98
C ARG A 728 10.70 8.86 15.08
N PRO A 729 10.61 9.02 13.74
CA PRO A 729 11.77 9.20 12.87
C PRO A 729 12.63 10.42 13.11
N PHE A 730 12.11 11.42 13.82
CA PHE A 730 12.77 12.71 14.02
C PHE A 730 13.59 12.78 15.32
N PHE A 731 13.47 11.78 16.20
CA PHE A 731 14.08 11.78 17.53
C PHE A 731 15.02 10.59 17.75
N SER A 732 16.15 10.85 18.41
CA SER A 732 17.10 9.83 18.85
C SER A 732 17.38 9.90 20.35
N PRO A 733 17.75 8.77 20.99
CA PRO A 733 18.09 8.75 22.40
C PRO A 733 19.50 9.32 22.64
N ARG A 734 19.63 10.23 23.60
CA ARG A 734 20.90 10.80 24.10
C ARG A 734 21.79 9.71 24.72
N ASN A 735 21.20 8.82 25.52
CA ASN A 735 21.81 7.57 25.94
C ASN A 735 21.11 6.41 25.21
N PRO A 736 21.78 5.75 24.25
CA PRO A 736 21.18 4.68 23.45
C PRO A 736 21.04 3.34 24.18
N SER A 737 21.54 3.20 25.42
CA SER A 737 21.48 1.95 26.18
C SER A 737 20.04 1.57 26.57
N PRO A 738 19.45 0.48 26.00
CA PRO A 738 18.05 0.13 26.26
C PRO A 738 17.81 -0.41 27.67
N THR A 739 18.87 -0.84 28.36
CA THR A 739 18.82 -1.33 29.75
C THR A 739 18.86 -0.21 30.79
N SER A 740 19.04 1.04 30.37
CA SER A 740 18.97 2.20 31.27
C SER A 740 17.54 2.37 31.81
N PRO A 741 17.34 2.55 33.14
CA PRO A 741 16.00 2.75 33.70
C PRO A 741 15.31 4.02 33.17
N ASN A 742 16.10 4.99 32.69
CA ASN A 742 15.62 6.23 32.09
C ASN A 742 15.62 6.20 30.55
N PHE A 743 15.78 5.04 29.91
CA PHE A 743 15.82 4.94 28.44
C PHE A 743 14.56 5.52 27.78
N LEU A 744 13.37 5.27 28.37
CA LEU A 744 12.06 5.77 27.94
C LEU A 744 11.64 7.10 28.60
N ALA A 745 12.54 7.79 29.30
CA ALA A 745 12.27 9.11 29.86
C ALA A 745 12.35 10.17 28.75
N ARG A 746 11.44 11.15 28.73
CA ARG A 746 11.41 12.18 27.66
C ARG A 746 12.72 12.96 27.58
N GLU A 747 13.38 13.16 28.72
CA GLU A 747 14.66 13.85 28.87
C GLU A 747 15.81 13.10 28.14
N ASN A 748 15.66 11.79 27.94
CA ASN A 748 16.61 10.98 27.19
C ASN A 748 16.44 11.12 25.66
N TRP A 749 15.41 11.77 25.14
CA TRP A 749 15.17 11.85 23.68
C TRP A 749 15.30 13.30 23.19
N ALA A 750 15.92 13.47 22.03
CA ALA A 750 16.17 14.78 21.42
C ALA A 750 15.85 14.75 19.92
N LEU A 751 15.44 15.90 19.37
CA LEU A 751 15.21 16.09 17.94
C LEU A 751 16.55 16.07 17.19
N ASP A 752 16.63 15.29 16.13
CA ASP A 752 17.82 15.19 15.28
C ASP A 752 17.88 16.37 14.29
N PHE A 753 18.63 17.44 14.60
CA PHE A 753 18.79 18.57 13.66
C PHE A 753 19.35 18.12 12.30
N ALA A 754 20.27 17.14 12.30
CA ALA A 754 20.77 16.50 11.10
C ALA A 754 19.89 15.28 10.72
N GLN A 755 18.74 15.55 10.12
CA GLN A 755 17.78 14.51 9.70
C GLN A 755 18.43 13.45 8.80
N THR A 756 18.26 12.17 9.16
CA THR A 756 18.68 11.00 8.38
C THR A 756 17.56 10.49 7.48
N SER A 757 17.87 9.66 6.48
CA SER A 757 16.88 9.03 5.59
C SER A 757 16.23 7.77 6.17
N ILE A 758 16.40 7.50 7.47
CA ILE A 758 15.75 6.38 8.16
C ILE A 758 14.35 6.83 8.59
N ILE A 759 13.34 6.00 8.33
CA ILE A 759 11.93 6.21 8.73
C ILE A 759 11.39 4.97 9.49
N GLN A 760 12.24 4.39 10.34
CA GLN A 760 11.88 3.47 11.43
C GLN A 760 10.73 2.50 11.11
N GLY A 761 10.97 1.55 10.20
CA GLY A 761 9.98 0.51 9.83
C GLY A 761 9.09 0.87 8.64
N ALA A 762 9.17 2.10 8.12
CA ALA A 762 8.63 2.45 6.81
C ALA A 762 9.64 2.13 5.70
N VAL A 763 9.22 1.31 4.73
CA VAL A 763 9.94 0.99 3.48
C VAL A 763 8.95 1.09 2.30
N PRO A 764 9.36 1.63 1.12
CA PRO A 764 8.50 1.66 -0.07
C PRO A 764 7.98 0.28 -0.47
N SER A 765 6.71 0.19 -0.92
CA SER A 765 6.03 -1.04 -1.32
C SER A 765 5.70 -2.07 -0.21
N TYR A 766 5.91 -1.72 1.08
CA TYR A 766 5.56 -2.57 2.24
C TYR A 766 4.56 -1.87 3.17
N THR A 767 4.03 -2.60 4.15
CA THR A 767 3.31 -2.02 5.30
C THR A 767 4.24 -1.22 6.21
N GLN A 768 3.69 -0.29 7.01
CA GLN A 768 4.45 0.34 8.09
C GLN A 768 4.62 -0.68 9.21
N GLU A 769 5.85 -1.11 9.49
CA GLU A 769 6.10 -2.06 10.59
C GLU A 769 6.46 -1.37 11.91
N LEU A 770 6.03 -1.95 13.02
CA LEU A 770 6.32 -1.53 14.38
C LEU A 770 6.82 -2.72 15.22
N ASN A 771 7.94 -2.51 15.93
CA ASN A 771 8.53 -3.48 16.83
C ASN A 771 9.21 -2.77 18.02
N SER A 772 9.52 -3.50 19.09
CA SER A 772 10.06 -2.93 20.33
C SER A 772 11.44 -2.28 20.19
N ALA A 773 12.23 -2.62 19.16
CA ALA A 773 13.54 -2.00 18.92
C ALA A 773 13.39 -0.61 18.28
N LEU A 774 12.52 -0.49 17.27
CA LEU A 774 12.28 0.77 16.57
C LEU A 774 11.32 1.69 17.34
N HIS A 775 10.31 1.13 18.01
CA HIS A 775 9.19 1.83 18.63
C HIS A 775 9.07 1.56 20.15
N PRO A 776 10.16 1.73 20.94
CA PRO A 776 10.22 1.20 22.31
C PRO A 776 9.21 1.83 23.28
N HIS A 777 8.80 3.09 23.09
CA HIS A 777 7.80 3.71 23.98
C HIS A 777 6.38 3.12 23.82
N LEU A 778 6.07 2.47 22.69
CA LEU A 778 4.76 1.82 22.54
C LEU A 778 4.60 0.65 23.51
N GLN A 779 5.69 0.01 23.94
CA GLN A 779 5.67 -1.18 24.82
C GLN A 779 4.64 -2.20 24.32
N LEU A 780 4.86 -2.69 23.09
CA LEU A 780 3.91 -3.57 22.39
C LEU A 780 3.60 -4.85 23.18
N ASP A 781 4.52 -5.30 24.05
CA ASP A 781 4.31 -6.37 25.04
C ASP A 781 3.14 -6.13 26.01
N LYS A 782 2.76 -4.87 26.22
CA LYS A 782 1.64 -4.43 27.08
C LYS A 782 0.50 -3.79 26.30
N SER A 783 0.82 -3.08 25.22
CA SER A 783 -0.14 -2.22 24.51
C SER A 783 -0.87 -2.94 23.38
N LEU A 784 -0.29 -4.00 22.83
CA LEU A 784 -0.85 -4.78 21.73
C LEU A 784 -1.66 -5.95 22.32
N VAL A 785 -2.97 -5.74 22.46
CA VAL A 785 -3.87 -6.62 23.22
C VAL A 785 -4.76 -7.45 22.31
N ARG A 786 -5.02 -8.70 22.72
CA ARG A 786 -5.98 -9.59 22.06
C ARG A 786 -7.38 -8.99 22.11
N ILE A 787 -8.13 -9.07 21.01
CA ILE A 787 -9.56 -8.78 21.02
C ILE A 787 -10.31 -9.75 21.97
N PRO A 788 -11.49 -9.38 22.49
CA PRO A 788 -12.39 -10.31 23.18
C PRO A 788 -12.73 -11.56 22.34
N PRO A 789 -13.24 -12.65 22.95
CA PRO A 789 -13.68 -13.83 22.21
C PRO A 789 -14.69 -13.46 21.13
N VAL A 790 -14.66 -14.14 19.98
CA VAL A 790 -15.50 -13.85 18.81
C VAL A 790 -16.31 -15.10 18.46
N ARG A 791 -17.56 -14.92 18.03
CA ARG A 791 -18.50 -15.97 17.66
C ARG A 791 -18.87 -15.89 16.16
N PRO A 792 -19.38 -16.97 15.55
CA PRO A 792 -19.95 -16.93 14.20
C PRO A 792 -20.99 -15.81 14.08
N GLY A 793 -20.87 -14.99 13.03
CA GLY A 793 -21.75 -13.86 12.76
C GLY A 793 -21.37 -12.53 13.45
N ASP A 794 -20.35 -12.52 14.31
CA ASP A 794 -19.76 -11.29 14.82
C ASP A 794 -18.90 -10.59 13.76
N TYR A 795 -18.97 -9.26 13.72
CA TYR A 795 -18.20 -8.41 12.81
C TYR A 795 -17.16 -7.61 13.59
N VAL A 796 -15.88 -7.86 13.31
CA VAL A 796 -14.74 -7.19 13.95
C VAL A 796 -14.19 -6.12 13.01
N VAL A 797 -13.99 -4.90 13.51
CA VAL A 797 -13.56 -3.75 12.71
C VAL A 797 -12.48 -2.92 13.38
N TRP A 798 -11.59 -2.33 12.59
CA TRP A 798 -10.59 -1.36 13.04
C TRP A 798 -10.31 -0.26 12.02
N HIS A 799 -9.96 0.91 12.54
CA HIS A 799 -9.64 2.12 11.80
C HIS A 799 -8.37 1.91 10.94
N PRO A 800 -8.23 2.50 9.73
CA PRO A 800 -7.10 2.27 8.83
C PRO A 800 -5.72 2.55 9.46
N ASP A 801 -5.59 3.58 10.29
CA ASP A 801 -4.32 3.92 10.99
C ASP A 801 -4.08 3.16 12.31
N MET A 802 -4.93 2.20 12.68
CA MET A 802 -4.73 1.39 13.89
C MET A 802 -3.51 0.48 13.71
N VAL A 803 -2.61 0.48 14.70
CA VAL A 803 -1.54 -0.53 14.81
C VAL A 803 -2.16 -1.85 15.26
N TYR A 804 -1.95 -2.90 14.48
CA TYR A 804 -2.48 -4.24 14.76
C TYR A 804 -1.51 -5.35 14.38
N GLY A 805 -1.77 -6.58 14.81
CA GLY A 805 -0.98 -7.76 14.47
C GLY A 805 -1.81 -9.05 14.61
N VAL A 806 -1.19 -10.20 14.37
CA VAL A 806 -1.84 -11.52 14.54
C VAL A 806 -0.97 -12.37 15.44
N ASP A 807 -1.57 -12.82 16.54
CA ASP A 807 -0.94 -13.64 17.56
C ASP A 807 -0.63 -15.07 17.07
N ARG A 808 0.34 -15.73 17.70
CA ARG A 808 0.70 -17.11 17.38
C ARG A 808 -0.40 -18.09 17.79
N VAL A 809 -0.58 -19.13 16.97
CA VAL A 809 -1.61 -20.15 17.14
C VAL A 809 -1.06 -21.32 17.96
N PRO A 810 -1.66 -21.69 19.11
CA PRO A 810 -1.35 -22.94 19.77
C PRO A 810 -1.73 -24.15 18.90
N THR A 811 -0.92 -25.20 18.93
CA THR A 811 -1.16 -26.47 18.21
C THR A 811 -2.49 -27.15 18.57
N SER A 812 -3.05 -26.84 19.74
CA SER A 812 -4.32 -27.37 20.26
C SER A 812 -5.57 -26.57 19.87
N SER A 813 -5.45 -25.52 19.08
CA SER A 813 -6.58 -24.65 18.69
C SER A 813 -7.60 -25.39 17.82
N ALA A 814 -8.86 -24.93 17.79
CA ALA A 814 -9.83 -25.39 16.79
C ALA A 814 -9.59 -24.72 15.41
N PRO A 815 -10.03 -25.34 14.29
CA PRO A 815 -10.05 -24.67 12.99
C PRO A 815 -10.97 -23.44 13.02
N ALA A 816 -10.51 -22.32 12.44
CA ALA A 816 -11.25 -21.06 12.48
C ALA A 816 -11.31 -20.38 11.12
N THR A 817 -12.52 -20.14 10.62
CA THR A 817 -12.75 -19.44 9.35
C THR A 817 -13.26 -18.03 9.56
N ILE A 818 -12.60 -17.06 8.89
CA ILE A 818 -13.02 -15.65 8.83
C ILE A 818 -13.03 -15.15 7.39
N MET A 819 -13.83 -14.12 7.13
CA MET A 819 -13.99 -13.49 5.83
C MET A 819 -13.65 -12.01 5.91
N TYR A 820 -12.68 -11.53 5.11
CA TYR A 820 -12.28 -10.12 5.13
C TYR A 820 -13.34 -9.27 4.41
N ILE A 821 -13.95 -8.35 5.15
CA ILE A 821 -14.99 -7.42 4.69
C ILE A 821 -14.71 -6.06 5.35
N PRO A 822 -13.99 -5.14 4.70
CA PRO A 822 -13.84 -3.77 5.19
C PRO A 822 -15.14 -2.97 5.02
N ALA A 823 -15.23 -1.79 5.66
CA ALA A 823 -16.27 -0.80 5.39
C ALA A 823 -15.68 0.32 4.51
N CYS A 824 -16.19 0.43 3.29
CA CYS A 824 -15.77 1.43 2.30
C CYS A 824 -16.96 2.33 1.93
N PRO A 825 -16.86 3.66 2.08
CA PRO A 825 -17.91 4.60 1.66
C PRO A 825 -17.86 4.82 0.14
N LEU A 826 -18.93 5.37 -0.43
CA LEU A 826 -18.89 5.84 -1.81
C LEU A 826 -18.01 7.10 -1.91
N THR A 827 -17.02 7.05 -2.79
CA THR A 827 -16.15 8.15 -3.21
C THR A 827 -15.82 7.97 -4.69
N GLN A 828 -15.29 8.99 -5.37
CA GLN A 828 -14.87 8.87 -6.78
C GLN A 828 -13.85 7.73 -6.98
N THR A 829 -12.80 7.69 -6.15
CA THR A 829 -11.77 6.63 -6.16
C THR A 829 -12.37 5.24 -5.93
N ASN A 830 -13.32 5.13 -4.98
CA ASN A 830 -13.98 3.87 -4.67
C ASN A 830 -14.94 3.43 -5.79
N ALA A 831 -15.61 4.35 -6.49
CA ALA A 831 -16.42 4.04 -7.68
C ALA A 831 -15.54 3.55 -8.86
N LEU A 832 -14.40 4.19 -9.11
CA LEU A 832 -13.41 3.76 -10.11
C LEU A 832 -12.81 2.37 -9.80
N TYR A 833 -12.67 2.03 -8.52
CA TYR A 833 -12.33 0.67 -8.12
C TYR A 833 -13.49 -0.30 -8.35
N LEU A 834 -14.70 0.05 -7.92
CA LEU A 834 -15.88 -0.79 -8.00
C LEU A 834 -16.23 -1.16 -9.45
N ALA A 835 -16.03 -0.26 -10.42
CA ALA A 835 -16.18 -0.56 -11.84
C ALA A 835 -15.23 -1.67 -12.32
N ARG A 836 -13.96 -1.64 -11.89
CA ARG A 836 -12.97 -2.69 -12.17
C ARG A 836 -13.32 -3.99 -11.44
N GLN A 837 -13.74 -3.90 -10.19
CA GLN A 837 -14.15 -5.04 -9.38
C GLN A 837 -15.37 -5.76 -9.98
N ARG A 838 -16.40 -5.02 -10.41
CA ARG A 838 -17.60 -5.59 -11.05
C ARG A 838 -17.25 -6.38 -12.30
N LYS A 839 -16.34 -5.84 -13.13
CA LYS A 839 -15.82 -6.57 -14.30
C LYS A 839 -15.10 -7.86 -13.90
N ALA A 840 -14.27 -7.83 -12.86
CA ALA A 840 -13.59 -9.01 -12.34
C ALA A 840 -14.60 -10.05 -11.81
N PHE A 841 -15.60 -9.61 -11.04
CA PHE A 841 -16.71 -10.45 -10.54
C PHE A 841 -17.47 -11.14 -11.67
N LEU A 842 -17.97 -10.40 -12.66
CA LEU A 842 -18.74 -10.99 -13.77
C LEU A 842 -17.91 -12.05 -14.52
N LEU A 843 -16.62 -11.77 -14.75
CA LEU A 843 -15.69 -12.68 -15.43
C LEU A 843 -15.14 -13.80 -14.53
N GLY A 844 -15.35 -13.77 -13.21
CA GLY A 844 -14.75 -14.71 -12.25
C GLY A 844 -13.23 -14.53 -12.06
N GLN A 845 -12.66 -13.41 -12.51
CA GLN A 845 -11.24 -13.10 -12.39
C GLN A 845 -10.91 -12.64 -10.96
N PRO A 846 -9.65 -12.75 -10.49
CA PRO A 846 -9.27 -12.25 -9.17
C PRO A 846 -9.62 -10.76 -8.99
N SER A 847 -9.92 -10.38 -7.75
CA SER A 847 -10.18 -8.97 -7.40
C SER A 847 -8.98 -8.06 -7.74
N PRO A 848 -9.18 -6.81 -8.23
CA PRO A 848 -8.15 -6.03 -8.92
C PRO A 848 -6.81 -5.86 -8.19
N ASP A 849 -6.83 -5.69 -6.87
CA ASP A 849 -5.62 -5.46 -6.05
C ASP A 849 -4.78 -6.73 -5.81
N PHE A 850 -5.33 -7.91 -6.10
CA PHE A 850 -4.69 -9.20 -5.83
C PHE A 850 -4.02 -9.83 -7.07
N GLY A 851 -3.99 -9.08 -8.18
CA GLY A 851 -3.28 -9.41 -9.41
C GLY A 851 -4.10 -10.19 -10.44
N GLY A 852 -3.47 -10.54 -11.57
CA GLY A 852 -4.12 -11.25 -12.67
C GLY A 852 -4.03 -12.77 -12.57
N GLY A 853 -4.94 -13.47 -13.26
CA GLY A 853 -4.93 -14.92 -13.38
C GLY A 853 -6.30 -15.46 -13.80
N LYS A 854 -6.47 -16.79 -13.79
CA LYS A 854 -7.79 -17.41 -14.00
C LYS A 854 -8.73 -17.18 -12.80
N GLY A 855 -8.22 -17.06 -11.58
CA GLY A 855 -9.07 -16.92 -10.39
C GLY A 855 -10.09 -18.04 -10.34
N GLU A 856 -11.37 -17.67 -10.29
CA GLU A 856 -12.53 -18.55 -10.19
C GLU A 856 -13.25 -18.70 -11.54
N THR A 857 -12.66 -18.29 -12.68
CA THR A 857 -13.29 -18.33 -14.03
C THR A 857 -13.87 -19.68 -14.43
N THR A 858 -13.34 -20.77 -13.86
CA THR A 858 -13.72 -22.15 -14.16
C THR A 858 -14.28 -22.88 -12.93
N HIS A 859 -14.68 -22.15 -11.88
CA HIS A 859 -15.24 -22.78 -10.68
C HIS A 859 -16.70 -23.18 -10.89
N THR A 860 -17.03 -24.40 -10.49
CA THR A 860 -18.42 -24.88 -10.34
C THR A 860 -19.05 -24.17 -9.13
N GLY A 861 -20.34 -23.85 -9.21
CA GLY A 861 -21.06 -23.18 -8.12
C GLY A 861 -20.71 -21.71 -7.92
N ARG A 862 -20.01 -21.06 -8.87
CA ARG A 862 -19.68 -19.64 -8.77
C ARG A 862 -20.95 -18.77 -8.95
N PRO A 863 -21.29 -17.90 -7.98
CA PRO A 863 -22.38 -16.92 -8.07
C PRO A 863 -22.25 -15.95 -9.25
N GLY A 864 -23.40 -15.51 -9.76
CA GLY A 864 -23.58 -14.37 -10.65
C GLY A 864 -24.45 -13.27 -10.03
N THR A 865 -25.03 -12.43 -10.87
CA THR A 865 -25.84 -11.27 -10.44
C THR A 865 -27.11 -11.67 -9.68
N GLN A 866 -27.73 -12.80 -10.03
CA GLN A 866 -28.95 -13.24 -9.36
C GLN A 866 -28.69 -13.57 -7.89
N GLU A 867 -27.61 -14.29 -7.60
CA GLU A 867 -27.23 -14.68 -6.24
C GLU A 867 -26.85 -13.47 -5.36
N VAL A 868 -26.34 -12.37 -5.96
CA VAL A 868 -26.17 -11.09 -5.26
C VAL A 868 -27.53 -10.48 -4.91
N SER A 869 -28.49 -10.52 -5.83
CA SER A 869 -29.86 -10.06 -5.60
C SER A 869 -30.59 -10.90 -4.55
N ASP A 870 -30.40 -12.22 -4.56
CA ASP A 870 -31.03 -13.12 -3.59
C ASP A 870 -30.45 -12.93 -2.18
N ALA A 871 -29.16 -12.57 -2.08
CA ALA A 871 -28.47 -12.35 -0.81
C ALA A 871 -28.72 -10.98 -0.17
N GLY A 872 -29.00 -9.93 -0.95
CA GLY A 872 -29.07 -8.56 -0.44
C GLY A 872 -30.02 -7.61 -1.17
N GLY A 873 -30.80 -8.10 -2.11
CA GLY A 873 -31.69 -7.29 -2.95
C GLY A 873 -30.96 -6.19 -3.71
N GLU A 874 -31.66 -5.08 -3.95
CA GLU A 874 -31.09 -3.90 -4.60
C GLU A 874 -29.90 -3.29 -3.85
N ASP A 875 -29.91 -3.35 -2.51
CA ASP A 875 -28.83 -2.82 -1.68
C ASP A 875 -27.54 -3.63 -1.86
N GLY A 876 -27.65 -4.96 -1.94
CA GLY A 876 -26.54 -5.85 -2.30
C GLY A 876 -26.03 -5.61 -3.72
N LEU A 877 -26.94 -5.43 -4.69
CA LEU A 877 -26.58 -5.10 -6.07
C LEU A 877 -25.87 -3.74 -6.17
N ARG A 878 -26.38 -2.70 -5.50
CA ARG A 878 -25.78 -1.36 -5.43
C ARG A 878 -24.39 -1.40 -4.79
N ALA A 879 -24.24 -2.09 -3.65
CA ALA A 879 -22.94 -2.25 -2.98
C ALA A 879 -21.89 -2.96 -3.87
N MET A 880 -22.32 -3.92 -4.71
CA MET A 880 -21.48 -4.61 -5.69
C MET A 880 -21.32 -3.86 -7.03
N GLY A 881 -21.94 -2.68 -7.20
CA GLY A 881 -21.89 -1.85 -8.40
C GLY A 881 -22.71 -2.38 -9.59
N LEU A 882 -23.62 -3.32 -9.33
CA LEU A 882 -24.47 -4.01 -10.32
C LEU A 882 -25.79 -3.29 -10.60
N LEU A 883 -26.19 -2.35 -9.73
CA LEU A 883 -27.37 -1.50 -9.89
C LEU A 883 -26.98 -0.04 -9.54
N PRO A 884 -27.47 0.99 -10.26
CA PRO A 884 -27.22 2.38 -9.90
C PRO A 884 -27.89 2.76 -8.59
N TRP A 885 -27.37 3.80 -7.94
CA TRP A 885 -28.04 4.44 -6.81
C TRP A 885 -29.08 5.43 -7.31
N GLU A 886 -30.25 5.42 -6.70
CA GLU A 886 -31.22 6.51 -6.83
C GLU A 886 -30.77 7.72 -6.02
N ASP A 887 -31.12 8.91 -6.50
CA ASP A 887 -30.92 10.12 -5.71
C ASP A 887 -31.93 10.23 -4.56
N GLN A 888 -31.55 10.89 -3.47
CA GLN A 888 -32.39 11.10 -2.30
C GLN A 888 -32.47 12.60 -2.02
N GLU A 889 -33.69 13.11 -1.81
CA GLU A 889 -33.93 14.54 -1.61
C GLU A 889 -33.05 15.14 -0.50
N SER A 890 -32.84 14.38 0.58
CA SER A 890 -32.06 14.76 1.77
C SER A 890 -30.54 14.88 1.56
N ARG A 891 -30.00 14.47 0.40
CA ARG A 891 -28.56 14.61 0.11
C ARG A 891 -28.18 16.05 -0.21
N SER A 892 -27.01 16.47 0.27
CA SER A 892 -26.38 17.73 -0.12
C SER A 892 -26.04 17.75 -1.61
N PRO A 893 -25.94 18.93 -2.26
CA PRO A 893 -25.57 19.03 -3.67
C PRO A 893 -24.27 18.29 -4.04
N THR A 894 -23.28 18.30 -3.15
CA THR A 894 -22.02 17.56 -3.30
C THR A 894 -22.23 16.04 -3.31
N GLU A 895 -23.04 15.50 -2.40
CA GLU A 895 -23.36 14.06 -2.37
C GLU A 895 -24.16 13.66 -3.62
N LYS A 896 -25.10 14.49 -4.07
CA LYS A 896 -25.87 14.27 -5.32
C LYS A 896 -24.94 14.22 -6.54
N ALA A 897 -24.04 15.18 -6.66
CA ALA A 897 -23.05 15.23 -7.73
C ALA A 897 -22.12 14.00 -7.71
N LEU A 898 -21.68 13.54 -6.53
CA LEU A 898 -20.88 12.33 -6.38
C LEU A 898 -21.67 11.06 -6.74
N VAL A 899 -22.94 10.94 -6.34
CA VAL A 899 -23.80 9.81 -6.73
C VAL A 899 -24.00 9.77 -8.25
N GLY A 900 -24.28 10.91 -8.88
CA GLY A 900 -24.37 11.02 -10.34
C GLY A 900 -23.06 10.64 -11.04
N MET A 901 -21.92 11.14 -10.57
CA MET A 901 -20.59 10.78 -11.08
C MET A 901 -20.29 9.29 -10.91
N ALA A 902 -20.62 8.70 -9.77
CA ALA A 902 -20.40 7.27 -9.52
C ALA A 902 -21.30 6.39 -10.41
N ASN A 903 -22.55 6.80 -10.63
CA ASN A 903 -23.45 6.16 -11.58
C ASN A 903 -22.89 6.25 -13.02
N ALA A 904 -22.37 7.41 -13.46
CA ALA A 904 -21.75 7.55 -14.77
C ALA A 904 -20.47 6.70 -14.93
N ILE A 905 -19.63 6.61 -13.89
CA ILE A 905 -18.44 5.73 -13.85
C ILE A 905 -18.83 4.25 -14.00
N LEU A 906 -19.91 3.83 -13.34
CA LEU A 906 -20.36 2.43 -13.34
C LEU A 906 -21.23 2.07 -14.55
N PHE A 907 -22.05 2.99 -15.06
CA PHE A 907 -23.07 2.73 -16.07
C PHE A 907 -22.99 3.75 -17.21
N PRO A 908 -21.83 3.93 -17.88
CA PRO A 908 -21.65 4.97 -18.88
C PRO A 908 -22.66 4.90 -20.04
N GLU A 909 -23.12 3.69 -20.41
CA GLU A 909 -24.15 3.45 -21.42
C GLU A 909 -25.56 3.98 -21.03
N SER A 910 -25.79 4.27 -19.75
CA SER A 910 -27.05 4.84 -19.23
C SER A 910 -26.92 6.33 -18.88
N TYR A 911 -25.70 6.87 -18.97
CA TYR A 911 -25.33 8.23 -18.64
C TYR A 911 -24.37 8.75 -19.72
N ASP A 912 -24.85 8.76 -20.98
CA ASP A 912 -24.15 9.42 -22.09
C ASP A 912 -23.80 10.86 -21.66
N MET A 913 -22.54 11.26 -21.89
CA MET A 913 -21.97 12.41 -21.19
C MET A 913 -22.71 13.72 -21.49
N VAL A 914 -23.22 14.33 -20.42
CA VAL A 914 -23.62 15.75 -20.34
C VAL A 914 -22.35 16.60 -20.21
#